data_AF-A0A2A4QSL1-F1
#
_entry.id   AF-A0A2A4QSL1-F1
#
_cell.length_a   1.000
_cell.length_b   1.000
_cell.length_c   1.000
_cell.angle_alpha   90.00
_cell.angle_beta   90.00
_cell.angle_gamma   90.00
#
_symmetry.space_group_name_H-M   'P 1'
#
loop_
_entity.id
_entity.type
_entity.pdbx_description
1 polymer ?
#
loop_
_entity_poly.entity_id
_entity_poly.type
_entity_poly.pdbx_seq_one_letter_code
_entity_poly.pdbx_strand_id
1 'polypeptide(L)'
;MTNLKYILILLMLLIYCATNAQQNGYYALYMYNDQVVNPASVGVKDEIKVTGLYKRQWMEFAGAPRGQSFSINSPMGYKPKLANIGIGIHFTNDRFGPNKNTGTMLDLSYKLKLSTGKLSVGVRAGLKTYSLNYDEVEYPSGNQNAGGSWVSNVFTTGLGFGYYTKNLGVGLFVDNLAEPKLNGGNSASSSNLSMYRNYMLTVKYGIDFSKNFRMTPSMFFRYVPDAPVDYQANLNFLFLQRFWFGIGAFANATPVLMTGVMITKDLSFGYAFSGGNSKTSTAVGASHEFMLSYAIRKKKLPVVLNLITEDSVQIMTSTIGKDGVFYFESLPEASSFLFKLESEDPTLITQMEKVRVKYKNKKGEVVIIEIVEEKDKYFRFTHLELKEDALYALNSKMDTVGIAVKNEDGYFVFTYLPSDPNLIFIGTINTGRDEEMIIYVDGVRHVIEKGAEKHFVYSSLPIGETKLYLISKNGDTLSVGLMNDDGFFVFESLPVGQNHLFLLETKDAELIDDIQVLYKNKKGKNTIITVSKGVDQLFHYEYLELNSEKLYLIGASGDTLMTSLKNSDGFYIFEKLPLDRNYIFRLEEKDVELIDDLIILVRSSKGEERIIKAVRTKENTFSFNYLDPLARENPELIDNPDVPVVLTEIEKEIVTTAYESLKFNTGESIIQLESYPYLEKLSKLLLQNDDWKIRLTGYTDDIGAVNFNLLLSKRRAETVKKALVKRGIPLKMIVVSYFGEESPIADNKTEDGRTRNRRVEMIILNGVKTDD
;
A
#
# COMPACT_ATOMS: atom_id res chain seq x y z
N MET A 1 4.51 -24.30 31.30
CA MET A 1 5.45 -25.41 31.57
C MET A 1 5.33 -26.57 30.58
N THR A 2 4.16 -26.81 29.97
CA THR A 2 3.91 -27.88 28.98
C THR A 2 4.77 -27.77 27.71
N ASN A 3 5.05 -26.56 27.20
CA ASN A 3 5.86 -26.36 25.99
C ASN A 3 7.38 -26.60 26.17
N LEU A 4 7.90 -26.55 27.41
CA LEU A 4 9.33 -26.74 27.69
C LEU A 4 9.73 -28.23 27.58
N LYS A 5 8.82 -29.15 27.94
CA LYS A 5 9.03 -30.60 27.81
C LYS A 5 9.19 -31.03 26.35
N TYR A 6 8.34 -30.52 25.45
CA TYR A 6 8.39 -30.87 24.03
C TYR A 6 9.66 -30.33 23.33
N ILE A 7 10.13 -29.14 23.72
CA ILE A 7 11.40 -28.57 23.21
C ILE A 7 12.61 -29.41 23.67
N LEU A 8 12.63 -29.86 24.93
CA LEU A 8 13.68 -30.74 25.45
C LEU A 8 13.70 -32.12 24.78
N ILE A 9 12.53 -32.70 24.50
CA ILE A 9 12.40 -33.99 23.80
C ILE A 9 12.89 -33.87 22.35
N LEU A 10 12.56 -32.78 21.65
CA LEU A 10 13.05 -32.51 20.29
C LEU A 10 14.58 -32.31 20.26
N LEU A 11 15.14 -31.60 21.26
CA LEU A 11 16.58 -31.42 21.45
C LEU A 11 17.30 -32.74 21.73
N MET A 12 16.70 -33.66 22.50
CA MET A 12 17.28 -34.98 22.77
C MET A 12 17.26 -35.92 21.56
N LEU A 13 16.22 -35.85 20.72
CA LEU A 13 16.11 -36.68 19.50
C LEU A 13 17.12 -36.28 18.41
N LEU A 14 17.55 -35.01 18.37
CA LEU A 14 18.53 -34.51 17.41
C LEU A 14 19.99 -34.87 17.75
N ILE A 15 20.25 -35.39 18.95
CA ILE A 15 21.61 -35.75 19.41
C ILE A 15 22.07 -37.14 18.89
N TYR A 16 21.19 -37.93 18.28
CA TYR A 16 21.46 -39.33 17.93
C TYR A 16 21.90 -39.58 16.47
N CYS A 17 22.76 -38.75 15.89
CA CYS A 17 23.42 -39.04 14.61
C CYS A 17 24.90 -38.68 14.64
N ALA A 18 25.77 -39.69 14.58
CA ALA A 18 27.22 -39.52 14.49
C ALA A 18 27.81 -40.47 13.43
N THR A 19 28.35 -39.91 12.35
CA THR A 19 29.33 -40.55 11.46
C THR A 19 30.37 -39.49 11.01
N ASN A 20 31.58 -39.94 10.68
CA ASN A 20 32.82 -39.14 10.69
C ASN A 20 33.35 -38.82 9.27
N ALA A 21 33.76 -37.56 9.08
CA ALA A 21 34.53 -36.93 8.00
C ALA A 21 34.32 -35.39 8.09
N GLN A 22 35.40 -34.60 8.19
CA GLN A 22 35.30 -33.16 8.45
C GLN A 22 35.11 -32.35 7.16
N GLN A 23 34.11 -31.48 7.14
CA GLN A 23 33.88 -30.44 6.13
C GLN A 23 34.16 -29.03 6.70
N ASN A 24 34.39 -28.04 5.84
CA ASN A 24 34.69 -26.64 6.16
C ASN A 24 34.05 -26.13 7.46
N GLY A 25 34.86 -25.71 8.44
CA GLY A 25 34.36 -25.33 9.77
C GLY A 25 33.62 -24.00 9.77
N TYR A 26 32.32 -24.00 10.08
CA TYR A 26 31.56 -22.77 10.32
C TYR A 26 32.04 -21.96 11.52
N TYR A 27 31.65 -20.70 11.55
CA TYR A 27 31.90 -19.76 12.63
C TYR A 27 31.11 -20.17 13.87
N ALA A 28 31.79 -20.32 15.00
CA ALA A 28 31.18 -20.53 16.29
C ALA A 28 30.18 -19.41 16.60
N LEU A 29 30.52 -18.15 16.26
CA LEU A 29 29.73 -16.96 16.52
C LEU A 29 28.65 -16.70 15.45
N TYR A 30 28.20 -17.72 14.70
CA TYR A 30 27.21 -17.57 13.63
C TYR A 30 25.93 -16.84 14.08
N MET A 31 25.51 -17.00 15.34
CA MET A 31 24.26 -16.41 15.85
C MET A 31 24.29 -14.88 15.89
N TYR A 32 25.48 -14.29 15.76
CA TYR A 32 25.66 -12.85 15.64
C TYR A 32 25.79 -12.38 14.19
N ASN A 33 25.88 -13.27 13.21
CA ASN A 33 25.93 -12.96 11.78
C ASN A 33 24.97 -13.85 10.96
N ASP A 34 23.67 -13.64 11.18
CA ASP A 34 22.60 -14.43 10.54
C ASP A 34 22.66 -14.39 9.00
N GLN A 35 23.16 -13.29 8.42
CA GLN A 35 23.28 -13.14 6.97
C GLN A 35 24.12 -14.25 6.36
N VAL A 36 25.25 -14.63 6.99
CA VAL A 36 26.16 -15.65 6.43
C VAL A 36 25.45 -16.99 6.27
N VAL A 37 24.58 -17.33 7.22
CA VAL A 37 23.87 -18.62 7.27
C VAL A 37 22.49 -18.59 6.63
N ASN A 38 21.89 -17.43 6.38
CA ASN A 38 20.61 -17.32 5.68
C ASN A 38 20.38 -15.92 5.04
N PRO A 39 20.24 -15.81 3.70
CA PRO A 39 19.93 -14.54 3.02
C PRO A 39 18.58 -13.94 3.44
N ALA A 40 17.60 -14.75 3.88
CA ALA A 40 16.30 -14.25 4.36
C ALA A 40 16.39 -13.47 5.68
N SER A 41 17.54 -13.47 6.37
CA SER A 41 17.74 -12.67 7.59
C SER A 41 18.06 -11.20 7.30
N VAL A 42 18.46 -10.89 6.07
CA VAL A 42 18.93 -9.56 5.65
C VAL A 42 17.82 -8.52 5.80
N GLY A 43 18.13 -7.41 6.49
CA GLY A 43 17.17 -6.33 6.72
C GLY A 43 15.95 -6.72 7.55
N VAL A 44 15.98 -7.84 8.29
CA VAL A 44 14.92 -8.20 9.25
C VAL A 44 14.93 -7.25 10.45
N LYS A 45 16.12 -6.84 10.89
CA LYS A 45 16.32 -5.81 11.89
C LYS A 45 16.39 -4.44 11.22
N ASP A 46 15.86 -3.43 11.88
CA ASP A 46 15.87 -2.05 11.40
C ASP A 46 17.22 -1.36 11.73
N GLU A 47 18.32 -1.98 11.29
CA GLU A 47 19.69 -1.50 11.47
C GLU A 47 20.52 -1.81 10.24
N ILE A 48 21.49 -0.94 9.91
CA ILE A 48 22.58 -1.31 9.00
C ILE A 48 23.62 -2.00 9.86
N LYS A 49 23.90 -3.26 9.57
CA LYS A 49 24.83 -4.06 10.36
C LYS A 49 26.05 -4.43 9.55
N VAL A 50 27.21 -4.06 10.07
CA VAL A 50 28.53 -4.46 9.57
C VAL A 50 29.12 -5.47 10.55
N THR A 51 29.60 -6.61 10.05
CA THR A 51 30.21 -7.65 10.88
C THR A 51 31.48 -8.19 10.23
N GLY A 52 32.59 -8.14 10.95
CA GLY A 52 33.83 -8.83 10.63
C GLY A 52 34.03 -10.03 11.55
N LEU A 53 34.39 -11.16 10.97
CA LEU A 53 34.76 -12.38 11.67
C LEU A 53 36.14 -12.83 11.19
N TYR A 54 37.00 -13.20 12.13
CA TYR A 54 38.27 -13.85 11.86
C TYR A 54 38.37 -15.12 12.69
N LYS A 55 38.66 -16.23 12.04
CA LYS A 55 38.81 -17.53 12.68
C LYS A 55 40.16 -18.12 12.32
N ARG A 56 40.83 -18.70 13.30
CA ARG A 56 42.02 -19.52 13.10
C ARG A 56 41.87 -20.80 13.91
N GLN A 57 41.92 -21.93 13.21
CA GLN A 57 41.75 -23.24 13.81
C GLN A 57 43.10 -23.88 14.01
N TRP A 58 43.20 -24.71 15.03
CA TRP A 58 44.32 -25.64 15.20
C TRP A 58 45.69 -24.95 15.21
N MET A 59 45.86 -23.99 16.13
CA MET A 59 47.03 -23.08 16.16
C MET A 59 48.41 -23.76 16.15
N GLU A 60 48.48 -25.05 16.51
CA GLU A 60 49.72 -25.84 16.58
C GLU A 60 50.05 -26.58 15.28
N PHE A 61 49.22 -26.43 14.24
CA PHE A 61 49.38 -27.09 12.95
C PHE A 61 49.91 -26.14 11.86
N ALA A 62 50.95 -26.54 11.12
CA ALA A 62 51.43 -25.80 9.95
C ALA A 62 50.37 -25.83 8.83
N GLY A 63 50.03 -24.68 8.25
CA GLY A 63 48.92 -24.58 7.29
C GLY A 63 47.52 -24.61 7.93
N ALA A 64 47.45 -24.40 9.26
CA ALA A 64 46.23 -24.23 10.06
C ALA A 64 45.10 -23.48 9.33
N PRO A 65 43.87 -24.03 9.29
CA PRO A 65 42.75 -23.38 8.66
C PRO A 65 42.50 -21.98 9.23
N ARG A 66 42.31 -21.02 8.33
CA ARG A 66 41.95 -19.65 8.67
C ARG A 66 40.80 -19.18 7.79
N GLY A 67 39.85 -18.50 8.40
CA GLY A 67 38.66 -17.97 7.74
C GLY A 67 38.46 -16.50 8.08
N GLN A 68 38.03 -15.74 7.09
CA GLN A 68 37.62 -14.35 7.23
C GLN A 68 36.25 -14.19 6.61
N SER A 69 35.37 -13.50 7.32
CA SER A 69 34.09 -13.08 6.77
C SER A 69 33.86 -11.61 7.09
N PHE A 70 33.43 -10.87 6.08
CA PHE A 70 32.98 -9.49 6.23
C PHE A 70 31.59 -9.37 5.62
N SER A 71 30.61 -8.91 6.38
CA SER A 71 29.24 -8.76 5.91
C SER A 71 28.67 -7.39 6.22
N ILE A 72 27.86 -6.88 5.31
CA ILE A 72 27.05 -5.68 5.46
C ILE A 72 25.63 -6.05 5.05
N ASN A 73 24.65 -5.77 5.90
CA ASN A 73 23.24 -5.84 5.52
C ASN A 73 22.44 -4.66 6.04
N SER A 74 21.37 -4.34 5.32
CA SER A 74 20.46 -3.24 5.61
C SER A 74 19.03 -3.57 5.17
N PRO A 75 17.99 -3.06 5.87
CA PRO A 75 16.69 -2.85 5.22
C PRO A 75 16.83 -1.78 4.14
N MET A 76 16.14 -1.93 2.99
CA MET A 76 16.28 -1.02 1.85
C MET A 76 15.33 0.20 1.91
N GLY A 77 14.22 0.11 2.66
CA GLY A 77 13.17 1.12 2.60
C GLY A 77 13.31 2.31 3.57
N TYR A 78 13.49 3.51 3.00
CA TYR A 78 13.03 4.79 3.56
C TYR A 78 11.64 5.21 3.02
N LYS A 79 11.18 4.60 1.92
CA LYS A 79 9.84 4.80 1.34
C LYS A 79 8.95 3.57 1.62
N PRO A 80 7.63 3.73 1.83
CA PRO A 80 6.71 2.64 2.20
C PRO A 80 6.77 1.43 1.25
N LYS A 81 6.91 1.65 -0.06
CA LYS A 81 6.96 0.60 -1.09
C LYS A 81 8.21 -0.30 -1.00
N LEU A 82 9.32 0.18 -0.41
CA LEU A 82 10.58 -0.57 -0.28
C LEU A 82 10.84 -1.08 1.15
N ALA A 83 9.93 -0.79 2.10
CA ALA A 83 10.09 -1.11 3.53
C ALA A 83 10.22 -2.61 3.81
N ASN A 84 9.77 -3.46 2.89
CA ASN A 84 9.79 -4.91 3.02
C ASN A 84 11.04 -5.55 2.40
N ILE A 85 11.89 -4.80 1.70
CA ILE A 85 13.08 -5.32 1.01
C ILE A 85 14.32 -5.21 1.91
N GLY A 86 15.17 -6.22 1.89
CA GLY A 86 16.47 -6.23 2.54
C GLY A 86 17.56 -6.48 1.50
N ILE A 87 18.70 -5.84 1.68
CA ILE A 87 19.89 -6.00 0.84
C ILE A 87 21.11 -6.24 1.71
N GLY A 88 21.97 -7.15 1.28
CA GLY A 88 23.22 -7.43 1.96
C GLY A 88 24.29 -7.89 0.99
N ILE A 89 25.53 -7.62 1.34
CA ILE A 89 26.72 -8.14 0.67
C ILE A 89 27.60 -8.81 1.70
N HIS A 90 28.20 -9.94 1.36
CA HIS A 90 29.21 -10.56 2.21
C HIS A 90 30.37 -11.12 1.41
N PHE A 91 31.55 -11.03 2.01
CA PHE A 91 32.82 -11.47 1.48
C PHE A 91 33.38 -12.56 2.37
N THR A 92 34.01 -13.54 1.75
CA THR A 92 34.65 -14.67 2.45
C THR A 92 36.05 -14.89 1.89
N ASN A 93 36.97 -15.27 2.75
CA ASN A 93 38.33 -15.64 2.40
C ASN A 93 38.80 -16.73 3.37
N ASP A 94 38.75 -17.97 2.89
CA ASP A 94 39.09 -19.16 3.64
C ASP A 94 40.35 -19.80 3.05
N ARG A 95 41.27 -20.22 3.91
CA ARG A 95 42.47 -21.00 3.53
C ARG A 95 42.61 -22.19 4.46
N PHE A 96 42.78 -23.38 3.91
CA PHE A 96 42.99 -24.61 4.67
C PHE A 96 43.97 -25.51 3.90
N GLY A 97 45.18 -25.68 4.46
CA GLY A 97 46.28 -26.29 3.73
C GLY A 97 46.52 -25.61 2.37
N PRO A 98 46.66 -26.38 1.27
CA PRO A 98 46.92 -25.87 -0.08
C PRO A 98 45.69 -25.21 -0.74
N ASN A 99 44.51 -25.29 -0.11
CA ASN A 99 43.28 -24.74 -0.66
C ASN A 99 43.07 -23.30 -0.21
N LYS A 100 42.65 -22.44 -1.14
CA LYS A 100 42.17 -21.09 -0.86
C LYS A 100 40.86 -20.85 -1.60
N ASN A 101 39.84 -20.43 -0.85
CA ASN A 101 38.51 -20.13 -1.34
C ASN A 101 38.17 -18.68 -1.02
N THR A 102 37.84 -17.89 -2.04
CA THR A 102 37.33 -16.53 -1.85
C THR A 102 35.94 -16.41 -2.43
N GLY A 103 35.06 -15.68 -1.77
CA GLY A 103 33.68 -15.51 -2.22
C GLY A 103 33.19 -14.08 -2.05
N THR A 104 32.42 -13.61 -3.02
CA THR A 104 31.61 -12.39 -2.91
C THR A 104 30.17 -12.77 -3.21
N MET A 105 29.26 -12.38 -2.32
CA MET A 105 27.87 -12.77 -2.40
C MET A 105 26.96 -11.57 -2.17
N LEU A 106 25.91 -11.48 -2.98
CA LEU A 106 24.81 -10.55 -2.84
C LEU A 106 23.59 -11.31 -2.30
N ASP A 107 22.99 -10.77 -1.26
CA ASP A 107 21.81 -11.29 -0.59
C ASP A 107 20.67 -10.28 -0.75
N LEU A 108 19.53 -10.76 -1.25
CA LEU A 108 18.29 -9.98 -1.31
C LEU A 108 17.21 -10.70 -0.52
N SER A 109 16.38 -9.95 0.21
CA SER A 109 15.25 -10.52 0.94
C SER A 109 13.99 -9.71 0.77
N TYR A 110 12.86 -10.40 0.74
CA TYR A 110 11.53 -9.83 0.85
C TYR A 110 10.88 -10.30 2.15
N LYS A 111 10.19 -9.39 2.84
CA LYS A 111 9.61 -9.62 4.18
C LYS A 111 8.13 -9.31 4.18
N LEU A 112 7.32 -10.31 4.46
CA LEU A 112 5.91 -10.17 4.76
C LEU A 112 5.73 -9.92 6.26
N LYS A 113 5.15 -8.78 6.62
CA LYS A 113 4.80 -8.46 8.01
C LYS A 113 3.48 -9.14 8.37
N LEU A 114 3.50 -9.97 9.40
CA LEU A 114 2.35 -10.62 10.02
C LEU A 114 2.10 -10.03 11.41
N SER A 115 0.92 -10.24 11.99
CA SER A 115 0.59 -9.79 13.34
C SER A 115 1.53 -10.39 14.42
N THR A 116 2.08 -11.56 14.15
CA THR A 116 2.92 -12.35 15.07
C THR A 116 4.42 -12.25 14.80
N GLY A 117 4.85 -11.75 13.63
CA GLY A 117 6.25 -11.74 13.21
C GLY A 117 6.46 -11.33 11.75
N LYS A 118 7.67 -11.57 11.23
CA LYS A 118 8.05 -11.34 9.83
C LYS A 118 8.35 -12.68 9.18
N LEU A 119 7.60 -13.04 8.14
CA LEU A 119 7.97 -14.12 7.24
C LEU A 119 8.87 -13.54 6.15
N SER A 120 10.01 -14.15 5.87
CA SER A 120 10.96 -13.64 4.89
C SER A 120 11.40 -14.73 3.94
N VAL A 121 11.53 -14.34 2.67
CA VAL A 121 12.14 -15.14 1.60
C VAL A 121 13.36 -14.37 1.13
N GLY A 122 14.48 -15.05 0.95
CA GLY A 122 15.72 -14.44 0.48
C GLY A 122 16.41 -15.25 -0.58
N VAL A 123 17.11 -14.57 -1.48
CA VAL A 123 17.92 -15.17 -2.54
C VAL A 123 19.37 -14.74 -2.36
N ARG A 124 20.28 -15.65 -2.69
CA ARG A 124 21.72 -15.40 -2.72
C ARG A 124 22.24 -15.65 -4.12
N ALA A 125 23.03 -14.72 -4.62
CA ALA A 125 23.86 -14.90 -5.81
C ALA A 125 25.31 -14.61 -5.41
N GLY A 126 26.26 -15.42 -5.86
CA GLY A 126 27.65 -15.27 -5.47
C GLY A 126 28.65 -15.74 -6.50
N LEU A 127 29.81 -15.12 -6.49
CA LEU A 127 30.99 -15.53 -7.24
C LEU A 127 32.00 -16.09 -6.24
N LYS A 128 32.37 -17.36 -6.41
CA LYS A 128 33.40 -18.02 -5.60
C LYS A 128 34.58 -18.41 -6.49
N THR A 129 35.79 -18.17 -6.00
CA THR A 129 37.03 -18.66 -6.60
C THR A 129 37.60 -19.73 -5.69
N TYR A 130 37.73 -20.93 -6.23
CA TYR A 130 38.41 -22.05 -5.59
C TYR A 130 39.79 -22.17 -6.19
N SER A 131 40.80 -22.28 -5.35
CA SER A 131 42.18 -22.50 -5.79
C SER A 131 42.85 -23.56 -4.94
N LEU A 132 43.61 -24.43 -5.60
CA LEU A 132 44.43 -25.46 -4.99
C LEU A 132 45.87 -25.25 -5.47
N ASN A 133 46.80 -25.05 -4.55
CA ASN A 133 48.21 -24.88 -4.85
C ASN A 133 48.94 -26.22 -4.67
N TYR A 134 49.33 -26.88 -5.76
CA TYR A 134 50.01 -28.18 -5.69
C TYR A 134 51.43 -28.06 -5.12
N ASP A 135 52.04 -26.88 -5.17
CA ASP A 135 53.37 -26.64 -4.62
C ASP A 135 53.38 -26.66 -3.08
N GLU A 136 52.20 -26.53 -2.45
CA GLU A 136 52.02 -26.62 -0.99
C GLU A 136 51.69 -28.05 -0.52
N VAL A 137 51.67 -29.03 -1.44
CA VAL A 137 51.40 -30.44 -1.12
C VAL A 137 52.71 -31.20 -0.96
N GLU A 138 52.90 -31.86 0.18
CA GLU A 138 54.02 -32.78 0.37
C GLU A 138 53.71 -34.14 -0.27
N TYR A 139 54.56 -34.57 -1.20
CA TYR A 139 54.41 -35.85 -1.88
C TYR A 139 55.36 -36.90 -1.27
N PRO A 140 54.91 -38.15 -1.07
CA PRO A 140 55.80 -39.25 -0.71
C PRO A 140 56.95 -39.39 -1.72
N SER A 141 58.15 -39.65 -1.22
CA SER A 141 59.39 -39.71 -2.00
C SER A 141 59.26 -40.62 -3.23
N GLY A 142 59.41 -40.05 -4.43
CA GLY A 142 59.36 -40.76 -5.71
C GLY A 142 58.30 -40.24 -6.70
N ASN A 143 57.33 -39.44 -6.23
CA ASN A 143 56.39 -38.74 -7.11
C ASN A 143 56.93 -37.35 -7.48
N GLN A 144 56.98 -37.03 -8.78
CA GLN A 144 57.30 -35.67 -9.22
C GLN A 144 56.08 -34.76 -9.01
N ASN A 145 56.31 -33.57 -8.44
CA ASN A 145 55.29 -32.53 -8.35
C ASN A 145 54.79 -32.20 -9.76
N ALA A 146 53.47 -32.20 -9.97
CA ALA A 146 52.88 -31.67 -11.19
C ALA A 146 53.17 -30.16 -11.36
N GLY A 147 53.51 -29.48 -10.25
CA GLY A 147 53.79 -28.05 -10.20
C GLY A 147 52.56 -27.19 -10.48
N GLY A 148 52.48 -26.02 -9.83
CA GLY A 148 51.49 -25.00 -10.17
C GLY A 148 50.18 -25.07 -9.39
N SER A 149 49.16 -24.38 -9.88
CA SER A 149 47.89 -24.19 -9.17
C SER A 149 46.69 -24.44 -10.07
N TRP A 150 45.69 -25.12 -9.52
CA TRP A 150 44.37 -25.25 -10.11
C TRP A 150 43.47 -24.12 -9.58
N VAL A 151 42.76 -23.43 -10.47
CA VAL A 151 41.84 -22.35 -10.12
C VAL A 151 40.52 -22.54 -10.87
N SER A 152 39.40 -22.41 -10.15
CA SER A 152 38.05 -22.46 -10.71
C SER A 152 37.22 -21.30 -10.18
N ASN A 153 36.61 -20.55 -11.09
CA ASN A 153 35.62 -19.53 -10.76
C ASN A 153 34.22 -20.09 -11.00
N VAL A 154 33.36 -19.99 -9.99
CA VAL A 154 32.00 -20.53 -10.05
C VAL A 154 30.99 -19.50 -9.58
N PHE A 155 29.85 -19.49 -10.28
CA PHE A 155 28.67 -18.76 -9.86
C PHE A 155 27.79 -19.67 -9.02
N THR A 156 27.46 -19.24 -7.81
CA THR A 156 26.62 -19.96 -6.86
C THR A 156 25.32 -19.22 -6.62
N THR A 157 24.22 -19.97 -6.53
CA THR A 157 22.91 -19.44 -6.16
C THR A 157 22.42 -20.11 -4.88
N GLY A 158 21.53 -19.44 -4.15
CA GLY A 158 20.90 -20.02 -2.98
C GLY A 158 19.54 -19.41 -2.67
N LEU A 159 18.71 -20.18 -1.97
CA LEU A 159 17.35 -19.80 -1.60
C LEU A 159 17.14 -20.01 -0.10
N GLY A 160 16.68 -18.95 0.58
CA GLY A 160 16.47 -18.92 2.02
C GLY A 160 15.04 -18.54 2.37
N PHE A 161 14.58 -19.09 3.48
CA PHE A 161 13.30 -18.79 4.12
C PHE A 161 13.56 -18.50 5.59
N GLY A 162 12.77 -17.62 6.19
CA GLY A 162 12.90 -17.36 7.61
C GLY A 162 11.62 -16.82 8.23
N TYR A 163 11.44 -17.12 9.52
CA TYR A 163 10.37 -16.58 10.34
C TYR A 163 10.96 -15.96 11.60
N TYR A 164 10.71 -14.68 11.79
CA TYR A 164 11.33 -13.87 12.83
C TYR A 164 10.29 -13.14 13.66
N THR A 165 10.33 -13.32 14.98
CA THR A 165 9.52 -12.58 15.94
C THR A 165 10.44 -11.77 16.88
N LYS A 166 9.88 -11.15 17.92
CA LYS A 166 10.68 -10.48 18.96
C LYS A 166 11.67 -11.42 19.65
N ASN A 167 11.29 -12.69 19.82
CA ASN A 167 12.04 -13.68 20.61
C ASN A 167 12.52 -14.87 19.77
N LEU A 168 11.82 -15.23 18.69
CA LEU A 168 12.12 -16.41 17.89
C LEU A 168 12.78 -16.00 16.56
N GLY A 169 13.80 -16.73 16.15
CA GLY A 169 14.29 -16.72 14.77
C GLY A 169 14.44 -18.14 14.27
N VAL A 170 13.78 -18.47 13.17
CA VAL A 170 13.94 -19.74 12.45
C VAL A 170 14.34 -19.42 11.03
N GLY A 171 15.35 -20.10 10.51
CA GLY A 171 15.84 -19.89 9.15
C GLY A 171 16.19 -21.20 8.47
N LEU A 172 15.70 -21.38 7.25
CA LEU A 172 16.06 -22.47 6.34
C LEU A 172 16.82 -21.86 5.15
N PHE A 173 17.88 -22.50 4.70
CA PHE A 173 18.66 -22.02 3.57
C PHE A 173 19.25 -23.18 2.78
N VAL A 174 19.17 -23.11 1.45
CA VAL A 174 19.86 -24.03 0.55
C VAL A 174 20.88 -23.21 -0.24
N ASP A 175 22.17 -23.38 0.08
CA ASP A 175 23.27 -22.81 -0.70
C ASP A 175 23.67 -23.73 -1.85
N ASN A 176 24.31 -23.18 -2.87
CA ASN A 176 24.71 -23.86 -4.11
C ASN A 176 23.55 -24.62 -4.78
N LEU A 177 22.38 -23.98 -4.89
CA LEU A 177 21.14 -24.58 -5.39
C LEU A 177 21.31 -25.26 -6.77
N ALA A 178 22.11 -24.64 -7.65
CA ALA A 178 22.41 -25.11 -9.00
C ALA A 178 23.56 -26.13 -9.12
N GLU A 179 24.20 -26.48 -8.00
CA GLU A 179 25.34 -27.41 -7.94
C GLU A 179 26.44 -27.14 -8.99
N PRO A 180 27.03 -25.94 -9.00
CA PRO A 180 27.96 -25.56 -10.06
C PRO A 180 29.18 -26.47 -10.10
N LYS A 181 29.61 -26.80 -11.32
CA LYS A 181 30.81 -27.60 -11.58
C LYS A 181 32.07 -26.75 -11.39
N LEU A 182 33.07 -27.36 -10.79
CA LEU A 182 34.40 -26.80 -10.60
C LEU A 182 35.27 -27.14 -11.81
N ASN A 183 35.61 -26.13 -12.61
CA ASN A 183 36.37 -26.28 -13.85
C ASN A 183 37.68 -25.50 -13.73
N GLY A 184 38.83 -26.17 -13.85
CA GLY A 184 40.14 -25.51 -13.86
C GLY A 184 41.25 -26.36 -14.50
N GLY A 185 42.17 -25.70 -15.21
CA GLY A 185 43.44 -26.26 -15.70
C GLY A 185 43.39 -27.08 -17.01
N ASN A 186 44.48 -27.02 -17.79
CA ASN A 186 44.66 -27.70 -19.09
C ASN A 186 44.92 -29.21 -18.93
N SER A 187 44.10 -30.01 -19.62
CA SER A 187 44.32 -31.40 -20.06
C SER A 187 44.42 -32.53 -19.01
N ALA A 188 43.53 -33.51 -19.23
CA ALA A 188 43.68 -34.95 -18.96
C ALA A 188 43.25 -35.56 -17.61
N SER A 189 42.45 -34.89 -16.78
CA SER A 189 41.61 -35.57 -15.78
C SER A 189 40.42 -34.71 -15.38
N SER A 190 39.34 -34.76 -16.16
CA SER A 190 38.06 -34.16 -15.82
C SER A 190 37.40 -34.93 -14.67
N SER A 191 37.89 -34.73 -13.44
CA SER A 191 37.09 -35.09 -12.27
C SER A 191 35.85 -34.21 -12.27
N ASN A 192 34.66 -34.83 -12.29
CA ASN A 192 33.37 -34.16 -12.12
C ASN A 192 33.22 -33.62 -10.68
N LEU A 193 34.04 -32.64 -10.31
CA LEU A 193 33.95 -31.95 -9.04
C LEU A 193 32.82 -30.92 -9.12
N SER A 194 31.83 -31.04 -8.26
CA SER A 194 30.71 -30.11 -8.16
C SER A 194 30.60 -29.56 -6.74
N MET A 195 30.06 -28.35 -6.63
CA MET A 195 29.66 -27.83 -5.33
C MET A 195 28.28 -28.36 -4.97
N TYR A 196 28.19 -29.33 -4.07
CA TYR A 196 26.90 -29.87 -3.64
C TYR A 196 26.02 -28.83 -2.94
N ARG A 197 24.70 -29.05 -3.03
CA ARG A 197 23.71 -28.30 -2.24
C ARG A 197 24.01 -28.42 -0.75
N ASN A 198 23.92 -27.30 -0.06
CA ASN A 198 24.20 -27.21 1.37
C ASN A 198 22.95 -26.70 2.07
N TYR A 199 22.28 -27.62 2.78
CA TYR A 199 21.02 -27.37 3.47
C TYR A 199 21.32 -26.94 4.90
N MET A 200 20.91 -25.73 5.26
CA MET A 200 21.13 -25.15 6.58
C MET A 200 19.80 -24.88 7.28
N LEU A 201 19.77 -25.18 8.58
CA LEU A 201 18.69 -24.81 9.49
C LEU A 201 19.30 -24.04 10.67
N THR A 202 18.66 -22.93 11.02
CA THR A 202 18.97 -22.11 12.19
C THR A 202 17.74 -21.93 13.04
N VAL A 203 17.89 -22.08 14.35
CA VAL A 203 16.82 -21.84 15.33
C VAL A 203 17.41 -21.08 16.50
N LYS A 204 16.77 -20.02 16.97
CA LYS A 204 17.14 -19.31 18.19
C LYS A 204 15.92 -18.77 18.91
N TYR A 205 15.95 -18.80 20.24
CA TYR A 205 14.85 -18.31 21.06
C TYR A 205 15.34 -17.50 22.26
N GLY A 206 14.95 -16.24 22.35
CA GLY A 206 15.28 -15.33 23.44
C GLY A 206 14.30 -15.45 24.60
N ILE A 207 14.82 -15.72 25.79
CA ILE A 207 14.08 -15.81 27.04
C ILE A 207 14.53 -14.65 27.93
N ASP A 208 13.63 -13.69 28.15
CA ASP A 208 13.84 -12.56 29.06
C ASP A 208 13.45 -12.95 30.49
N PHE A 209 14.43 -13.14 31.37
CA PHE A 209 14.19 -13.35 32.80
C PHE A 209 14.04 -12.01 33.54
N SER A 210 14.71 -10.98 33.06
CA SER A 210 14.56 -9.59 33.52
C SER A 210 14.98 -8.61 32.41
N LYS A 211 14.84 -7.30 32.65
CA LYS A 211 15.34 -6.26 31.72
C LYS A 211 16.86 -6.33 31.48
N ASN A 212 17.60 -6.93 32.41
CA ASN A 212 19.06 -6.99 32.41
C ASN A 212 19.60 -8.40 32.22
N PHE A 213 18.73 -9.41 32.06
CA PHE A 213 19.17 -10.79 31.91
C PHE A 213 18.31 -11.52 30.88
N ARG A 214 18.96 -11.90 29.77
CA ARG A 214 18.37 -12.66 28.67
C ARG A 214 19.20 -13.92 28.40
N MET A 215 18.54 -15.05 28.29
CA MET A 215 19.15 -16.30 27.79
C MET A 215 18.68 -16.54 26.36
N THR A 216 19.56 -17.03 25.49
CA THR A 216 19.27 -17.34 24.08
C THR A 216 19.85 -18.71 23.75
N PRO A 217 19.07 -19.80 23.93
CA PRO A 217 19.34 -21.05 23.23
C PRO A 217 19.34 -20.84 21.71
N SER A 218 20.30 -21.43 21.02
CA SER A 218 20.37 -21.46 19.56
C SER A 218 20.93 -22.77 19.04
N MET A 219 20.49 -23.17 17.85
CA MET A 219 20.95 -24.35 17.14
C MET A 219 21.22 -24.01 15.68
N PHE A 220 22.30 -24.57 15.15
CA PHE A 220 22.65 -24.57 13.74
C PHE A 220 22.79 -26.02 13.29
N PHE A 221 22.30 -26.31 12.10
CA PHE A 221 22.39 -27.62 11.45
C PHE A 221 22.74 -27.41 9.98
N ARG A 222 23.69 -28.18 9.47
CA ARG A 222 24.03 -28.28 8.05
C ARG A 222 24.01 -29.75 7.63
N TYR A 223 23.39 -29.98 6.48
CA TYR A 223 23.50 -31.22 5.72
C TYR A 223 24.05 -30.95 4.32
N VAL A 224 25.06 -31.72 3.93
CA VAL A 224 25.58 -31.77 2.56
C VAL A 224 25.58 -33.23 2.13
N PRO A 225 25.10 -33.56 0.92
CA PRO A 225 25.17 -34.92 0.38
C PRO A 225 26.59 -35.49 0.48
N ASP A 226 26.67 -36.77 0.84
CA ASP A 226 27.92 -37.53 0.96
C ASP A 226 28.94 -36.99 1.97
N ALA A 227 28.53 -36.02 2.80
CA ALA A 227 29.30 -35.51 3.93
C ALA A 227 28.56 -35.75 5.26
N PRO A 228 29.28 -35.86 6.38
CA PRO A 228 28.67 -35.90 7.69
C PRO A 228 27.86 -34.65 8.02
N VAL A 229 26.85 -34.88 8.84
CA VAL A 229 25.99 -33.82 9.35
C VAL A 229 26.78 -32.94 10.33
N ASP A 230 26.76 -31.64 10.08
CA ASP A 230 27.29 -30.66 11.01
C ASP A 230 26.15 -30.05 11.83
N TYR A 231 26.35 -29.90 13.12
CA TYR A 231 25.44 -29.17 13.98
C TYR A 231 26.20 -28.49 15.11
N GLN A 232 25.60 -27.43 15.64
CA GLN A 232 26.09 -26.70 16.80
C GLN A 232 24.91 -26.27 17.65
N ALA A 233 24.94 -26.60 18.95
CA ALA A 233 23.98 -26.13 19.92
C ALA A 233 24.68 -25.20 20.91
N ASN A 234 24.07 -24.03 21.18
CA ASN A 234 24.62 -23.00 22.05
C ASN A 234 23.57 -22.53 23.07
N LEU A 235 24.03 -22.13 24.24
CA LEU A 235 23.31 -21.33 25.22
C LEU A 235 24.08 -20.02 25.42
N ASN A 236 23.46 -18.90 25.08
CA ASN A 236 24.04 -17.57 25.28
C ASN A 236 23.31 -16.82 26.39
N PHE A 237 24.04 -16.05 27.18
CA PHE A 237 23.54 -15.29 28.32
C PHE A 237 24.00 -13.84 28.16
N LEU A 238 23.06 -12.91 28.08
CA LEU A 238 23.31 -11.48 28.01
C LEU A 238 22.96 -10.83 29.36
N PHE A 239 23.94 -10.20 29.98
CA PHE A 239 23.88 -9.53 31.26
C PHE A 239 24.05 -8.02 31.11
N LEU A 240 23.23 -7.25 31.85
CA LEU A 240 23.26 -5.78 31.91
C LEU A 240 23.20 -5.11 30.52
N GLN A 241 22.65 -5.82 29.52
CA GLN A 241 22.66 -5.43 28.11
C GLN A 241 24.06 -5.10 27.56
N ARG A 242 25.12 -5.56 28.23
CA ARG A 242 26.50 -5.18 27.95
C ARG A 242 27.43 -6.36 27.78
N PHE A 243 27.39 -7.32 28.69
CA PHE A 243 28.29 -8.47 28.66
C PHE A 243 27.52 -9.71 28.25
N TRP A 244 28.11 -10.53 27.39
CA TRP A 244 27.53 -11.82 27.08
C TRP A 244 28.55 -12.94 27.23
N PHE A 245 28.05 -14.08 27.66
CA PHE A 245 28.79 -15.32 27.81
C PHE A 245 27.97 -16.44 27.17
N GLY A 246 28.64 -17.39 26.53
CA GLY A 246 27.99 -18.50 25.87
C GLY A 246 28.79 -19.79 26.02
N ILE A 247 28.05 -20.89 26.05
CA ILE A 247 28.60 -22.24 25.98
C ILE A 247 27.92 -22.98 24.84
N GLY A 248 28.64 -23.89 24.21
CA GLY A 248 28.06 -24.73 23.17
C GLY A 248 28.91 -25.93 22.85
N ALA A 249 28.43 -26.75 21.93
CA ALA A 249 29.15 -27.90 21.41
C ALA A 249 28.88 -28.09 19.92
N PHE A 250 29.91 -28.48 19.18
CA PHE A 250 29.81 -28.92 17.79
C PHE A 250 29.41 -30.41 17.70
N ALA A 251 29.02 -30.86 16.50
CA ALA A 251 28.60 -32.23 16.21
C ALA A 251 29.59 -33.31 16.64
N ASN A 252 30.89 -33.00 16.55
CA ASN A 252 31.96 -33.88 17.00
C ASN A 252 32.20 -33.78 18.51
N ALA A 253 31.24 -33.31 19.31
CA ALA A 253 31.35 -33.09 20.76
C ALA A 253 32.47 -32.12 21.19
N THR A 254 32.96 -31.26 20.29
CA THR A 254 33.95 -30.24 20.66
C THR A 254 33.27 -29.11 21.44
N PRO A 255 33.66 -28.85 22.69
CA PRO A 255 33.09 -27.76 23.48
C PRO A 255 33.56 -26.41 22.97
N VAL A 256 32.67 -25.42 23.06
CA VAL A 256 32.91 -24.03 22.68
C VAL A 256 32.56 -23.13 23.84
N LEU A 257 33.51 -22.28 24.23
CA LEU A 257 33.29 -21.18 25.15
C LEU A 257 33.26 -19.88 24.35
N MET A 258 32.32 -19.02 24.68
CA MET A 258 32.09 -17.78 23.94
C MET A 258 31.91 -16.65 24.94
N THR A 259 32.44 -15.48 24.62
CA THR A 259 32.19 -14.29 25.42
C THR A 259 32.35 -13.04 24.58
N GLY A 260 31.74 -11.96 25.03
CA GLY A 260 31.93 -10.68 24.40
C GLY A 260 31.26 -9.54 25.15
N VAL A 261 31.42 -8.36 24.57
CA VAL A 261 31.00 -7.11 25.17
C VAL A 261 30.42 -6.19 24.11
N MET A 262 29.31 -5.56 24.45
CA MET A 262 28.82 -4.35 23.80
C MET A 262 29.69 -3.19 24.30
N ILE A 263 30.74 -2.86 23.54
CA ILE A 263 31.67 -1.76 23.86
C ILE A 263 30.87 -0.46 23.96
N THR A 264 29.98 -0.26 23.00
CA THR A 264 28.92 0.74 23.03
C THR A 264 27.58 0.05 22.75
N LYS A 265 26.47 0.79 22.73
CA LYS A 265 25.18 0.24 22.29
C LYS A 265 25.23 -0.34 20.87
N ASP A 266 26.12 0.15 20.02
CA ASP A 266 26.16 -0.11 18.58
C ASP A 266 27.42 -0.91 18.16
N LEU A 267 28.51 -0.82 18.93
CA LEU A 267 29.76 -1.56 18.71
C LEU A 267 29.86 -2.74 19.66
N SER A 268 30.08 -3.95 19.13
CA SER A 268 30.32 -5.14 19.93
C SER A 268 31.54 -5.92 19.47
N PHE A 269 32.20 -6.52 20.46
CA PHE A 269 33.29 -7.44 20.27
C PHE A 269 32.90 -8.81 20.80
N GLY A 270 33.29 -9.86 20.10
CA GLY A 270 33.08 -11.25 20.49
C GLY A 270 34.33 -12.08 20.32
N TYR A 271 34.45 -13.08 21.18
CA TYR A 271 35.49 -14.08 21.13
C TYR A 271 34.89 -15.45 21.38
N ALA A 272 35.31 -16.44 20.60
CA ALA A 272 35.03 -17.84 20.87
C ALA A 272 36.31 -18.66 20.88
N PHE A 273 36.34 -19.61 21.80
CA PHE A 273 37.40 -20.57 21.99
C PHE A 273 36.80 -21.97 21.89
N SER A 274 37.40 -22.84 21.10
CA SER A 274 37.06 -24.25 21.07
C SER A 274 38.32 -25.10 21.16
N GLY A 275 38.38 -25.98 22.15
CA GLY A 275 39.50 -26.91 22.34
C GLY A 275 39.48 -28.06 21.33
N GLY A 276 40.51 -28.91 21.35
CA GLY A 276 40.45 -30.20 20.65
C GLY A 276 39.52 -31.19 21.40
N ASN A 277 38.89 -32.12 20.67
CA ASN A 277 38.13 -33.23 21.29
C ASN A 277 39.06 -34.44 21.55
N SER A 278 38.79 -35.21 22.60
CA SER A 278 39.39 -36.51 22.97
C SER A 278 39.70 -37.51 21.83
N LYS A 279 39.00 -37.47 20.69
CA LYS A 279 39.22 -38.36 19.53
C LYS A 279 40.17 -37.82 18.46
N THR A 280 40.44 -36.51 18.50
CA THR A 280 41.38 -35.77 17.64
C THR A 280 42.41 -35.20 18.58
N SER A 281 43.54 -35.89 18.71
CA SER A 281 44.51 -35.75 19.81
C SER A 281 44.74 -34.33 20.34
N THR A 282 45.21 -34.22 21.58
CA THR A 282 45.74 -32.98 22.16
C THR A 282 46.78 -32.24 21.29
N ALA A 283 47.29 -32.86 20.22
CA ALA A 283 48.25 -32.26 19.28
C ALA A 283 47.65 -31.29 18.25
N VAL A 284 46.31 -31.21 18.10
CA VAL A 284 45.71 -30.36 17.05
C VAL A 284 45.55 -28.89 17.50
N GLY A 285 45.94 -28.51 18.72
CA GLY A 285 45.89 -27.12 19.21
C GLY A 285 44.48 -26.50 19.31
N ALA A 286 44.38 -25.37 20.01
CA ALA A 286 43.11 -24.66 20.17
C ALA A 286 42.67 -23.92 18.89
N SER A 287 41.36 -23.67 18.76
CA SER A 287 40.80 -22.77 17.75
C SER A 287 40.26 -21.51 18.38
N HIS A 288 40.52 -20.38 17.72
CA HIS A 288 40.15 -19.04 18.16
C HIS A 288 39.33 -18.34 17.09
N GLU A 289 38.29 -17.64 17.52
CA GLU A 289 37.44 -16.84 16.64
C GLU A 289 37.16 -15.48 17.28
N PHE A 290 37.29 -14.44 16.47
CA PHE A 290 37.09 -13.05 16.86
C PHE A 290 35.99 -12.44 15.99
N MET A 291 35.14 -11.65 16.62
CA MET A 291 34.08 -10.89 15.97
C MET A 291 34.20 -9.43 16.34
N LEU A 292 34.04 -8.57 15.34
CA LEU A 292 33.74 -7.16 15.54
C LEU A 292 32.46 -6.83 14.77
N SER A 293 31.47 -6.27 15.44
CA SER A 293 30.21 -5.88 14.82
C SER A 293 29.88 -4.44 15.15
N TYR A 294 29.43 -3.69 14.14
CA TYR A 294 28.92 -2.35 14.29
C TYR A 294 27.51 -2.26 13.70
N ALA A 295 26.56 -1.79 14.49
CA ALA A 295 25.16 -1.65 14.11
C ALA A 295 24.78 -0.16 14.08
N ILE A 296 24.58 0.39 12.89
CA ILE A 296 24.02 1.72 12.73
C ILE A 296 22.51 1.57 12.82
N ARG A 297 21.98 1.89 14.00
CA ARG A 297 20.54 1.91 14.23
C ARG A 297 20.03 3.29 13.86
N LYS A 298 18.91 3.35 13.15
CA LYS A 298 18.17 4.61 13.06
C LYS A 298 17.88 5.05 14.49
N LYS A 299 18.34 6.25 14.85
CA LYS A 299 17.91 6.90 16.08
C LYS A 299 16.39 6.99 15.94
N LYS A 300 15.63 6.38 16.86
CA LYS A 300 14.20 6.68 16.94
C LYS A 300 14.13 8.13 17.37
N LEU A 301 13.98 9.00 16.40
CA LEU A 301 13.85 10.41 16.65
C LEU A 301 12.54 10.58 17.41
N PRO A 302 12.57 11.27 18.57
CA PRO A 302 11.38 11.40 19.38
C PRO A 302 10.31 12.07 18.52
N VAL A 303 9.14 11.44 18.46
CA VAL A 303 7.95 12.15 18.01
C VAL A 303 7.49 12.96 19.20
N VAL A 304 7.52 14.27 19.03
CA VAL A 304 7.24 15.27 20.05
C VAL A 304 5.95 15.97 19.68
N LEU A 305 5.10 16.17 20.67
CA LEU A 305 3.89 16.98 20.54
C LEU A 305 4.08 18.22 21.42
N ASN A 306 4.21 19.37 20.77
CA ASN A 306 4.36 20.67 21.41
C ASN A 306 3.00 21.33 21.49
N LEU A 307 2.51 21.63 22.68
CA LEU A 307 1.41 22.56 22.85
C LEU A 307 1.94 23.97 22.59
N ILE A 308 1.30 24.69 21.69
CA ILE A 308 1.68 26.04 21.29
C ILE A 308 0.47 26.99 21.38
N THR A 309 0.75 28.28 21.51
CA THR A 309 -0.24 29.34 21.28
C THR A 309 -0.51 29.54 19.79
N GLU A 310 -1.55 30.31 19.43
CA GLU A 310 -1.81 30.69 18.03
C GLU A 310 -0.62 31.46 17.41
N ASP A 311 0.12 32.24 18.20
CA ASP A 311 1.36 32.92 17.79
C ASP A 311 2.59 31.97 17.72
N SER A 312 2.37 30.65 17.73
CA SER A 312 3.41 29.63 17.68
C SER A 312 4.41 29.63 18.85
N VAL A 313 4.03 30.17 20.00
CA VAL A 313 4.86 30.13 21.22
C VAL A 313 4.63 28.80 21.92
N GLN A 314 5.70 28.03 22.13
CA GLN A 314 5.63 26.75 22.83
C GLN A 314 5.34 26.95 24.32
N ILE A 315 4.25 26.32 24.78
CA ILE A 315 3.79 26.34 26.17
C ILE A 315 4.37 25.12 26.92
N MET A 316 4.24 23.94 26.33
CA MET A 316 4.57 22.66 26.97
C MET A 316 4.76 21.56 25.93
N THR A 317 5.44 20.49 26.30
CA THR A 317 5.89 19.45 25.36
C THR A 317 5.76 18.07 25.97
N SER A 318 5.31 17.12 25.15
CA SER A 318 5.33 15.70 25.49
C SER A 318 6.00 14.90 24.38
N THR A 319 6.71 13.83 24.76
CA THR A 319 7.14 12.79 23.82
C THR A 319 6.11 11.66 23.80
N ILE A 320 5.98 10.97 22.67
CA ILE A 320 5.08 9.82 22.57
C ILE A 320 5.51 8.67 23.50
N GLY A 321 4.54 8.15 24.27
CA GLY A 321 4.72 6.97 25.11
C GLY A 321 4.82 5.68 24.30
N LYS A 322 5.25 4.59 24.96
CA LYS A 322 5.36 3.26 24.31
C LYS A 322 4.01 2.67 23.87
N ASP A 323 2.93 3.20 24.42
CA ASP A 323 1.52 2.92 24.12
C ASP A 323 0.95 3.80 23.01
N GLY A 324 1.75 4.73 22.45
CA GLY A 324 1.32 5.65 21.41
C GLY A 324 0.50 6.84 21.92
N VAL A 325 0.65 7.20 23.21
CA VAL A 325 -0.08 8.31 23.85
C VAL A 325 0.89 9.39 24.31
N PHE A 326 0.53 10.66 24.17
CA PHE A 326 1.28 11.80 24.70
C PHE A 326 0.75 12.18 26.08
N TYR A 327 1.63 12.52 27.00
CA TYR A 327 1.35 12.71 28.42
C TYR A 327 1.65 14.14 28.84
N PHE A 328 0.63 14.86 29.29
CA PHE A 328 0.79 16.17 29.90
C PHE A 328 0.27 16.15 31.34
N GLU A 329 0.86 16.96 32.22
CA GLU A 329 0.41 17.01 33.62
C GLU A 329 -0.97 17.66 33.76
N SER A 330 -1.19 18.75 33.03
CA SER A 330 -2.46 19.47 32.89
C SER A 330 -2.50 20.17 31.53
N LEU A 331 -3.67 20.62 31.07
CA LEU A 331 -3.81 21.47 29.88
C LEU A 331 -4.37 22.85 30.30
N PRO A 332 -4.02 23.94 29.59
CA PRO A 332 -4.53 25.29 29.87
C PRO A 332 -6.06 25.39 29.73
N GLU A 333 -6.65 26.32 30.48
CA GLU A 333 -8.09 26.67 30.42
C GLU A 333 -8.40 27.59 29.24
N ALA A 334 -8.15 27.14 28.02
CA ALA A 334 -8.51 27.87 26.80
C ALA A 334 -9.50 27.04 25.97
N SER A 335 -10.41 27.73 25.27
CA SER A 335 -11.42 27.13 24.41
C SER A 335 -10.83 26.39 23.19
N SER A 336 -9.60 26.74 22.81
CA SER A 336 -8.85 26.09 21.74
C SER A 336 -7.35 26.24 21.99
N PHE A 337 -6.59 25.22 21.64
CA PHE A 337 -5.13 25.30 21.56
C PHE A 337 -4.59 24.36 20.49
N LEU A 338 -3.44 24.73 19.94
CA LEU A 338 -2.76 24.02 18.88
C LEU A 338 -1.67 23.13 19.45
N PHE A 339 -1.57 21.93 18.90
CA PHE A 339 -0.43 21.06 19.12
C PHE A 339 0.35 20.92 17.83
N LYS A 340 1.66 21.16 17.84
CA LYS A 340 2.53 20.89 16.71
C LYS A 340 3.24 19.57 16.94
N LEU A 341 3.01 18.61 16.05
CA LEU A 341 3.69 17.33 16.02
C LEU A 341 4.99 17.47 15.24
N GLU A 342 6.10 17.28 15.91
CA GLU A 342 7.44 17.40 15.34
C GLU A 342 8.21 16.09 15.51
N SER A 343 9.02 15.78 14.52
CA SER A 343 9.96 14.67 14.55
C SER A 343 11.16 15.04 13.71
N GLU A 344 12.37 14.77 14.20
CA GLU A 344 13.57 14.91 13.38
C GLU A 344 13.56 13.91 12.19
N ASP A 345 12.68 12.89 12.20
CA ASP A 345 12.38 12.01 11.06
C ASP A 345 10.94 12.25 10.58
N PRO A 346 10.72 13.01 9.49
CA PRO A 346 9.40 13.33 8.97
C PRO A 346 8.56 12.10 8.62
N THR A 347 9.20 10.96 8.31
CA THR A 347 8.51 9.71 7.94
C THR A 347 7.74 9.08 9.09
N LEU A 348 8.10 9.40 10.34
CA LEU A 348 7.44 8.87 11.54
C LEU A 348 6.07 9.52 11.80
N ILE A 349 5.85 10.72 11.27
CA ILE A 349 4.63 11.52 11.50
C ILE A 349 3.78 11.69 10.24
N THR A 350 4.27 11.26 9.06
CA THR A 350 3.53 11.40 7.79
C THR A 350 2.21 10.63 7.78
N GLN A 351 2.06 9.59 8.62
CA GLN A 351 0.87 8.74 8.70
C GLN A 351 0.05 8.94 9.98
N MET A 352 0.42 9.90 10.84
CA MET A 352 -0.30 10.17 12.10
C MET A 352 -1.41 11.19 11.86
N GLU A 353 -2.57 10.76 11.38
CA GLU A 353 -3.75 11.63 11.18
C GLU A 353 -4.48 11.93 12.50
N LYS A 354 -4.25 11.08 13.52
CA LYS A 354 -4.83 11.23 14.86
C LYS A 354 -3.79 10.94 15.92
N VAL A 355 -3.86 11.70 17.02
CA VAL A 355 -2.95 11.60 18.15
C VAL A 355 -3.75 11.49 19.44
N ARG A 356 -3.34 10.60 20.34
CA ARG A 356 -3.98 10.46 21.66
C ARG A 356 -3.18 11.22 22.72
N VAL A 357 -3.86 12.06 23.49
CA VAL A 357 -3.28 12.87 24.56
C VAL A 357 -3.94 12.51 25.88
N LYS A 358 -3.13 12.36 26.93
CA LYS A 358 -3.56 12.05 28.29
C LYS A 358 -3.12 13.13 29.25
N TYR A 359 -4.05 13.65 30.05
CA TYR A 359 -3.79 14.70 31.03
C TYR A 359 -4.68 14.58 32.27
N LYS A 360 -4.38 15.34 33.34
CA LYS A 360 -5.27 15.45 34.50
C LYS A 360 -6.11 16.71 34.42
N ASN A 361 -7.43 16.57 34.61
CA ASN A 361 -8.34 17.72 34.68
C ASN A 361 -8.26 18.40 36.08
N LYS A 362 -8.97 19.52 36.27
CA LYS A 362 -9.03 20.26 37.54
C LYS A 362 -9.49 19.43 38.76
N LYS A 363 -10.26 18.37 38.53
CA LYS A 363 -10.72 17.45 39.58
C LYS A 363 -9.69 16.36 39.92
N GLY A 364 -8.53 16.37 39.25
CA GLY A 364 -7.47 15.37 39.40
C GLY A 364 -7.74 14.07 38.65
N GLU A 365 -8.80 14.01 37.85
CA GLU A 365 -9.18 12.83 37.07
C GLU A 365 -8.35 12.74 35.80
N VAL A 366 -8.04 11.51 35.40
CA VAL A 366 -7.23 11.24 34.21
C VAL A 366 -8.14 11.18 32.99
N VAL A 367 -7.90 12.09 32.04
CA VAL A 367 -8.67 12.19 30.79
C VAL A 367 -7.76 11.79 29.63
N ILE A 368 -8.31 11.03 28.67
CA ILE A 368 -7.66 10.71 27.39
C ILE A 368 -8.52 11.30 26.28
N ILE A 369 -7.91 12.11 25.41
CA ILE A 369 -8.54 12.73 24.25
C ILE A 369 -7.83 12.26 22.99
N GLU A 370 -8.55 12.25 21.88
CA GLU A 370 -8.01 12.04 20.53
C GLU A 370 -8.10 13.36 19.78
N ILE A 371 -6.98 13.84 19.26
CA ILE A 371 -6.88 15.08 18.47
C ILE A 371 -6.54 14.71 17.04
N VAL A 372 -7.15 15.42 16.09
CA VAL A 372 -7.03 15.14 14.64
C VAL A 372 -6.13 16.19 14.00
N GLU A 373 -5.34 15.78 13.02
CA GLU A 373 -4.48 16.69 12.26
C GLU A 373 -5.34 17.70 11.50
N GLU A 374 -5.11 18.99 11.73
CA GLU A 374 -5.80 20.08 11.07
C GLU A 374 -5.08 20.44 9.75
N LYS A 375 -3.78 20.74 9.84
CA LYS A 375 -2.91 21.09 8.71
C LYS A 375 -1.44 21.03 9.13
N ASP A 376 -0.53 20.62 8.24
CA ASP A 376 0.93 20.70 8.43
C ASP A 376 1.46 20.19 9.79
N LYS A 377 0.91 19.04 10.26
CA LYS A 377 1.25 18.44 11.56
C LYS A 377 0.87 19.28 12.77
N TYR A 378 0.00 20.28 12.59
CA TYR A 378 -0.74 20.93 13.66
C TYR A 378 -2.04 20.18 13.93
N PHE A 379 -2.32 19.93 15.20
CA PHE A 379 -3.49 19.22 15.70
C PHE A 379 -4.23 20.19 16.62
N ARG A 380 -5.52 20.39 16.37
CA ARG A 380 -6.34 21.28 17.19
C ARG A 380 -7.11 20.48 18.22
N PHE A 381 -7.07 20.95 19.46
CA PHE A 381 -8.05 20.55 20.45
C PHE A 381 -9.01 21.70 20.67
N THR A 382 -10.29 21.48 20.37
CA THR A 382 -11.36 22.43 20.61
C THR A 382 -12.11 21.99 21.86
N HIS A 383 -11.91 22.69 22.96
CA HIS A 383 -12.72 22.53 24.16
C HIS A 383 -13.82 23.59 24.10
N LEU A 384 -15.03 23.22 23.65
CA LEU A 384 -16.16 24.14 23.74
C LEU A 384 -16.61 24.29 25.20
N GLU A 385 -16.02 25.26 25.91
CA GLU A 385 -16.68 25.87 27.07
C GLU A 385 -17.73 26.85 26.53
N LEU A 386 -18.97 26.37 26.44
CA LEU A 386 -20.09 27.15 25.92
C LEU A 386 -20.44 28.29 26.89
N LYS A 387 -20.41 29.56 26.43
CA LYS A 387 -21.00 30.69 27.19
C LYS A 387 -22.52 30.55 27.31
N GLU A 388 -23.07 30.85 28.49
CA GLU A 388 -24.52 30.92 28.71
C GLU A 388 -25.17 31.93 27.74
N ASP A 389 -26.31 31.54 27.17
CA ASP A 389 -27.17 32.30 26.26
C ASP A 389 -26.54 32.75 24.91
N ALA A 390 -25.52 32.03 24.43
CA ALA A 390 -24.95 32.20 23.10
C ALA A 390 -25.28 31.03 22.15
N LEU A 391 -25.40 31.33 20.86
CA LEU A 391 -25.55 30.36 19.77
C LEU A 391 -24.30 30.39 18.88
N TYR A 392 -23.66 29.24 18.73
CA TYR A 392 -22.43 29.06 17.96
C TYR A 392 -22.75 28.40 16.63
N ALA A 393 -22.15 28.87 15.53
CA ALA A 393 -22.19 28.25 14.22
C ALA A 393 -20.86 27.55 13.94
N LEU A 394 -20.90 26.27 13.57
CA LEU A 394 -19.75 25.41 13.33
C LEU A 394 -19.74 24.93 11.88
N ASN A 395 -18.58 24.83 11.24
CA ASN A 395 -18.46 24.21 9.91
C ASN A 395 -18.43 22.66 9.99
N SER A 396 -18.34 22.00 8.84
CA SER A 396 -18.23 20.52 8.73
C SER A 396 -17.00 19.92 9.43
N LYS A 397 -15.99 20.73 9.77
CA LYS A 397 -14.80 20.34 10.55
C LYS A 397 -14.96 20.64 12.05
N MET A 398 -16.13 21.09 12.50
CA MET A 398 -16.44 21.51 13.87
C MET A 398 -15.67 22.76 14.34
N ASP A 399 -15.20 23.60 13.42
CA ASP A 399 -14.63 24.91 13.76
C ASP A 399 -15.74 25.95 13.91
N THR A 400 -15.65 26.80 14.94
CA THR A 400 -16.57 27.93 15.12
C THR A 400 -16.34 28.98 14.04
N VAL A 401 -17.34 29.18 13.19
CA VAL A 401 -17.35 30.18 12.12
C VAL A 401 -18.23 31.39 12.41
N GLY A 402 -19.02 31.34 13.49
CA GLY A 402 -19.81 32.48 13.96
C GLY A 402 -20.33 32.28 15.36
N ILE A 403 -20.58 33.39 16.06
CA ILE A 403 -21.19 33.41 17.39
C ILE A 403 -22.25 34.52 17.41
N ALA A 404 -23.44 34.20 17.92
CA ALA A 404 -24.54 35.12 18.10
C ALA A 404 -25.04 35.12 19.55
N VAL A 405 -25.47 36.29 20.00
CA VAL A 405 -26.23 36.50 21.24
C VAL A 405 -27.60 37.06 20.89
N LYS A 406 -28.58 36.91 21.78
CA LYS A 406 -29.93 37.43 21.55
C LYS A 406 -29.95 38.95 21.52
N ASN A 407 -30.67 39.54 20.57
CA ASN A 407 -31.01 40.95 20.57
C ASN A 407 -32.20 41.25 21.52
N GLU A 408 -32.62 42.52 21.61
CA GLU A 408 -33.73 42.96 22.48
C GLU A 408 -35.07 42.25 22.18
N ASP A 409 -35.25 41.79 20.93
CA ASP A 409 -36.43 41.05 20.47
C ASP A 409 -36.31 39.52 20.68
N GLY A 410 -35.20 39.04 21.25
CA GLY A 410 -34.98 37.64 21.60
C GLY A 410 -34.42 36.74 20.48
N TYR A 411 -34.00 37.31 19.34
CA TYR A 411 -33.44 36.58 18.19
C TYR A 411 -31.92 36.57 18.19
N PHE A 412 -31.31 35.47 17.73
CA PHE A 412 -29.86 35.38 17.53
C PHE A 412 -29.46 36.05 16.22
N VAL A 413 -28.56 37.03 16.31
CA VAL A 413 -28.10 37.81 15.15
C VAL A 413 -26.61 37.53 14.90
N PHE A 414 -26.31 36.98 13.73
CA PHE A 414 -24.96 36.84 13.20
C PHE A 414 -24.65 37.99 12.24
N THR A 415 -23.53 38.67 12.44
CA THR A 415 -23.08 39.74 11.53
C THR A 415 -22.62 39.17 10.18
N TYR A 416 -22.01 37.98 10.19
CA TYR A 416 -21.52 37.30 9.00
C TYR A 416 -21.42 35.80 9.27
N LEU A 417 -21.76 34.97 8.28
CA LEU A 417 -21.48 33.53 8.25
C LEU A 417 -20.97 33.16 6.85
N PRO A 418 -20.01 32.23 6.74
CA PRO A 418 -19.57 31.71 5.44
C PRO A 418 -20.75 31.03 4.73
N SER A 419 -20.79 31.13 3.39
CA SER A 419 -21.77 30.44 2.55
C SER A 419 -21.50 28.92 2.49
N ASP A 420 -21.70 28.25 3.62
CA ASP A 420 -21.58 26.80 3.78
C ASP A 420 -22.97 26.21 4.11
N PRO A 421 -23.53 25.33 3.28
CA PRO A 421 -24.83 24.70 3.53
C PRO A 421 -24.82 23.74 4.73
N ASN A 422 -23.65 23.35 5.25
CA ASN A 422 -23.50 22.34 6.28
C ASN A 422 -23.20 22.93 7.67
N LEU A 423 -23.50 24.21 7.91
CA LEU A 423 -23.25 24.80 9.22
C LEU A 423 -24.13 24.17 10.30
N ILE A 424 -23.50 23.78 11.41
CA ILE A 424 -24.13 23.18 12.60
C ILE A 424 -24.20 24.25 13.69
N PHE A 425 -25.38 24.45 14.26
CA PHE A 425 -25.60 25.41 15.33
C PHE A 425 -25.77 24.73 16.69
N ILE A 426 -25.00 25.19 17.68
CA ILE A 426 -25.00 24.67 19.06
C ILE A 426 -25.16 25.82 20.03
N GLY A 427 -26.03 25.69 21.03
CA GLY A 427 -26.21 26.70 22.09
C GLY A 427 -26.52 26.07 23.44
N THR A 428 -26.31 26.81 24.53
CA THR A 428 -26.61 26.38 25.93
C THR A 428 -28.10 26.50 26.29
N ILE A 429 -28.96 26.65 25.29
CA ILE A 429 -30.30 27.18 25.48
C ILE A 429 -31.23 26.03 25.88
N ASN A 430 -32.05 26.24 26.91
CA ASN A 430 -33.18 25.35 27.19
C ASN A 430 -34.30 25.64 26.18
N THR A 431 -34.09 25.26 24.91
CA THR A 431 -35.13 25.31 23.89
C THR A 431 -36.21 24.33 24.33
N GLY A 432 -37.41 24.81 24.62
CA GLY A 432 -38.55 23.95 24.91
C GLY A 432 -38.91 23.04 23.73
N ARG A 433 -40.20 22.75 23.58
CA ARG A 433 -40.75 21.88 22.52
C ARG A 433 -40.64 22.46 21.09
N ASP A 434 -39.94 23.58 20.90
CA ASP A 434 -39.87 24.25 19.60
C ASP A 434 -38.94 23.46 18.66
N GLU A 435 -39.48 23.06 17.50
CA GLU A 435 -38.79 22.30 16.45
C GLU A 435 -37.99 23.22 15.50
N GLU A 436 -38.24 24.53 15.54
CA GLU A 436 -37.63 25.55 14.69
C GLU A 436 -37.10 26.74 15.50
N MET A 437 -36.01 27.36 15.04
CA MET A 437 -35.44 28.58 15.61
C MET A 437 -35.16 29.59 14.49
N ILE A 438 -35.41 30.88 14.75
CA ILE A 438 -35.16 31.96 13.79
C ILE A 438 -33.82 32.61 14.12
N ILE A 439 -32.97 32.75 13.10
CA ILE A 439 -31.72 33.52 13.17
C ILE A 439 -31.71 34.61 12.10
N TYR A 440 -30.95 35.67 12.35
CA TYR A 440 -30.67 36.69 11.34
C TYR A 440 -29.20 36.65 10.95
N VAL A 441 -28.92 36.65 9.65
CA VAL A 441 -27.56 36.68 9.10
C VAL A 441 -27.50 37.85 8.12
N ASP A 442 -26.63 38.81 8.39
CA ASP A 442 -26.53 40.04 7.58
C ASP A 442 -27.89 40.73 7.35
N GLY A 443 -28.73 40.77 8.40
CA GLY A 443 -30.08 41.35 8.34
C GLY A 443 -31.14 40.52 7.61
N VAL A 444 -30.80 39.35 7.05
CA VAL A 444 -31.73 38.43 6.38
C VAL A 444 -32.24 37.39 7.37
N ARG A 445 -33.56 37.11 7.35
CA ARG A 445 -34.22 36.13 8.22
C ARG A 445 -33.99 34.70 7.69
N HIS A 446 -33.48 33.81 8.55
CA HIS A 446 -33.32 32.38 8.29
C HIS A 446 -34.02 31.53 9.36
N VAL A 447 -34.52 30.37 8.96
CA VAL A 447 -35.10 29.36 9.87
C VAL A 447 -34.14 28.18 9.95
N ILE A 448 -33.79 27.77 11.17
CA ILE A 448 -32.96 26.59 11.45
C ILE A 448 -33.79 25.56 12.21
N GLU A 449 -33.65 24.29 11.86
CA GLU A 449 -34.48 23.20 12.39
C GLU A 449 -33.71 22.33 13.38
N LYS A 450 -34.42 21.80 14.37
CA LYS A 450 -33.86 20.96 15.43
C LYS A 450 -33.64 19.53 14.91
N GLY A 451 -32.38 19.17 14.69
CA GLY A 451 -31.96 17.83 14.30
C GLY A 451 -32.03 16.80 15.44
N ALA A 452 -31.79 15.53 15.09
CA ALA A 452 -31.98 14.35 15.94
C ALA A 452 -31.21 14.35 17.27
N GLU A 453 -30.17 15.18 17.42
CA GLU A 453 -29.30 15.24 18.61
C GLU A 453 -29.32 16.60 19.35
N LYS A 454 -30.41 17.38 19.23
CA LYS A 454 -30.58 18.72 19.85
C LYS A 454 -29.68 19.83 19.27
N HIS A 455 -29.09 19.62 18.09
CA HIS A 455 -28.39 20.64 17.33
C HIS A 455 -29.33 21.25 16.29
N PHE A 456 -29.16 22.53 15.96
CA PHE A 456 -29.91 23.17 14.89
C PHE A 456 -29.07 23.19 13.62
N VAL A 457 -29.65 22.92 12.46
CA VAL A 457 -28.97 22.99 11.16
C VAL A 457 -29.68 24.02 10.32
N TYR A 458 -28.99 24.67 9.38
CA TYR A 458 -29.70 25.36 8.30
C TYR A 458 -30.75 24.39 7.77
N SER A 459 -32.02 24.83 7.76
CA SER A 459 -32.93 24.25 6.78
C SER A 459 -32.20 24.45 5.46
N SER A 460 -31.84 23.32 4.85
CA SER A 460 -31.05 23.20 3.62
C SER A 460 -31.00 24.52 2.85
N LEU A 461 -29.80 25.04 2.55
CA LEU A 461 -29.66 26.02 1.47
C LEU A 461 -30.50 25.47 0.32
N PRO A 462 -31.58 26.16 -0.10
CA PRO A 462 -32.58 25.48 -0.88
C PRO A 462 -31.91 25.00 -2.16
N ILE A 463 -32.00 23.70 -2.42
CA ILE A 463 -32.16 23.23 -3.81
C ILE A 463 -33.55 23.69 -4.34
N GLY A 464 -34.29 24.48 -3.56
CA GLY A 464 -35.47 25.24 -3.94
C GLY A 464 -35.16 26.27 -5.02
N GLU A 465 -35.14 25.80 -6.26
CA GLU A 465 -36.32 25.85 -7.14
C GLU A 465 -35.93 25.29 -8.53
N THR A 466 -35.05 24.29 -8.62
CA THR A 466 -34.76 23.69 -9.92
C THR A 466 -36.00 22.94 -10.39
N LYS A 467 -36.72 23.57 -11.31
CA LYS A 467 -37.93 23.04 -11.93
C LYS A 467 -37.58 22.47 -13.28
N LEU A 468 -38.08 21.27 -13.55
CA LEU A 468 -38.08 20.73 -14.90
C LEU A 468 -39.49 20.89 -15.48
N TYR A 469 -39.62 21.71 -16.51
CA TYR A 469 -40.89 21.96 -17.19
C TYR A 469 -41.05 20.98 -18.33
N LEU A 470 -42.06 20.12 -18.29
CA LEU A 470 -42.51 19.38 -19.47
C LEU A 470 -43.22 20.37 -20.39
N ILE A 471 -42.73 20.55 -21.62
CA ILE A 471 -43.26 21.53 -22.58
C ILE A 471 -43.88 20.86 -23.81
N SER A 472 -44.92 21.50 -24.34
CA SER A 472 -45.59 21.09 -25.58
C SER A 472 -44.73 21.48 -26.80
N LYS A 473 -45.05 20.93 -27.98
CA LYS A 473 -44.42 21.35 -29.26
C LYS A 473 -44.60 22.85 -29.57
N ASN A 474 -45.57 23.51 -28.93
CA ASN A 474 -45.85 24.93 -29.10
C ASN A 474 -45.20 25.80 -28.01
N GLY A 475 -44.44 25.20 -27.08
CA GLY A 475 -43.76 25.91 -25.98
C GLY A 475 -44.57 26.08 -24.70
N ASP A 476 -45.82 25.59 -24.65
CA ASP A 476 -46.65 25.66 -23.44
C ASP A 476 -46.16 24.69 -22.36
N THR A 477 -46.16 25.11 -21.10
CA THR A 477 -45.88 24.21 -19.97
C THR A 477 -47.04 23.24 -19.75
N LEU A 478 -46.77 21.95 -19.86
CA LEU A 478 -47.74 20.86 -19.62
C LEU A 478 -47.71 20.37 -18.17
N SER A 479 -46.54 20.33 -17.55
CA SER A 479 -46.35 19.89 -16.16
C SER A 479 -45.00 20.37 -15.62
N VAL A 480 -44.83 20.35 -14.29
CA VAL A 480 -43.60 20.76 -13.61
C VAL A 480 -43.17 19.64 -12.67
N GLY A 481 -41.93 19.18 -12.84
CA GLY A 481 -41.28 18.23 -11.94
C GLY A 481 -40.36 18.95 -10.98
N LEU A 482 -40.46 18.59 -9.70
CA LEU A 482 -39.55 19.05 -8.64
C LEU A 482 -38.49 17.99 -8.40
N MET A 483 -37.26 18.42 -8.14
CA MET A 483 -36.18 17.50 -7.79
C MET A 483 -36.38 16.98 -6.36
N ASN A 484 -36.25 15.67 -6.16
CA ASN A 484 -36.24 15.05 -4.83
C ASN A 484 -34.81 14.91 -4.28
N ASP A 485 -34.69 14.44 -3.04
CA ASP A 485 -33.40 14.29 -2.34
C ASP A 485 -32.43 13.30 -3.01
N ASP A 486 -32.95 12.42 -3.86
CA ASP A 486 -32.16 11.45 -4.64
C ASP A 486 -31.72 11.99 -6.01
N GLY A 487 -32.09 13.23 -6.36
CA GLY A 487 -31.71 13.89 -7.62
C GLY A 487 -32.62 13.56 -8.83
N PHE A 488 -33.82 13.01 -8.61
CA PHE A 488 -34.80 12.76 -9.66
C PHE A 488 -35.81 13.90 -9.77
N PHE A 489 -36.14 14.31 -10.99
CA PHE A 489 -37.28 15.18 -11.24
C PHE A 489 -38.57 14.36 -11.20
N VAL A 490 -39.44 14.62 -10.22
CA VAL A 490 -40.62 13.80 -9.96
C VAL A 490 -41.84 14.39 -10.66
N PHE A 491 -42.47 13.59 -11.53
CA PHE A 491 -43.75 13.90 -12.17
C PHE A 491 -44.82 12.90 -11.73
N GLU A 492 -46.06 13.35 -11.57
CA GLU A 492 -47.17 12.43 -11.26
C GLU A 492 -47.40 11.42 -12.40
N SER A 493 -47.30 11.88 -13.65
CA SER A 493 -47.38 11.04 -14.85
C SER A 493 -46.76 11.75 -16.06
N LEU A 494 -46.41 10.99 -17.10
CA LEU A 494 -45.99 11.52 -18.40
C LEU A 494 -46.96 11.07 -19.51
N PRO A 495 -47.19 11.88 -20.55
CA PRO A 495 -47.99 11.47 -21.71
C PRO A 495 -47.45 10.18 -22.32
N VAL A 496 -48.29 9.19 -22.62
CA VAL A 496 -47.78 7.88 -23.06
C VAL A 496 -47.68 7.79 -24.58
N GLY A 497 -46.54 7.27 -25.07
CA GLY A 497 -46.32 6.96 -26.48
C GLY A 497 -45.94 8.17 -27.34
N GLN A 498 -45.33 9.18 -26.75
CA GLN A 498 -44.91 10.41 -27.43
C GLN A 498 -43.52 10.83 -26.95
N ASN A 499 -42.79 11.55 -27.81
CA ASN A 499 -41.58 12.24 -27.38
C ASN A 499 -41.95 13.35 -26.39
N HIS A 500 -41.07 13.62 -25.43
CA HIS A 500 -41.23 14.70 -24.47
C HIS A 500 -40.11 15.71 -24.65
N LEU A 501 -40.46 16.99 -24.59
CA LEU A 501 -39.48 18.06 -24.42
C LEU A 501 -39.56 18.55 -22.98
N PHE A 502 -38.39 18.84 -22.42
CA PHE A 502 -38.26 19.42 -21.10
C PHE A 502 -37.36 20.65 -21.14
N LEU A 503 -37.70 21.64 -20.32
CA LEU A 503 -36.89 22.83 -20.07
C LEU A 503 -36.45 22.83 -18.61
N LEU A 504 -35.14 22.91 -18.38
CA LEU A 504 -34.57 22.94 -17.04
C LEU A 504 -34.30 24.38 -16.61
N GLU A 505 -34.93 24.82 -15.53
CA GLU A 505 -34.70 26.16 -14.97
C GLU A 505 -33.57 26.11 -13.94
N THR A 506 -32.34 26.30 -14.43
CA THR A 506 -31.15 26.49 -13.58
C THR A 506 -30.11 27.36 -14.27
N LYS A 507 -29.30 28.08 -13.46
CA LYS A 507 -28.25 28.98 -13.96
C LYS A 507 -27.18 28.27 -14.79
N ASP A 508 -27.02 26.96 -14.58
CA ASP A 508 -25.99 26.13 -15.20
C ASP A 508 -26.56 25.08 -16.16
N ALA A 509 -27.75 25.32 -16.73
CA ALA A 509 -28.44 24.35 -17.59
C ALA A 509 -27.58 23.91 -18.78
N GLU A 510 -26.67 24.76 -19.24
CA GLU A 510 -25.69 24.53 -20.31
C GLU A 510 -24.74 23.35 -20.04
N LEU A 511 -24.44 23.12 -18.76
CA LEU A 511 -23.42 22.20 -18.29
C LEU A 511 -23.90 20.75 -18.12
N ILE A 512 -25.20 20.51 -18.26
CA ILE A 512 -25.87 19.24 -17.94
C ILE A 512 -26.28 18.54 -19.22
N ASP A 513 -25.85 17.29 -19.39
CA ASP A 513 -26.14 16.50 -20.61
C ASP A 513 -27.32 15.56 -20.42
N ASP A 514 -27.45 14.96 -19.24
CA ASP A 514 -28.50 14.00 -18.91
C ASP A 514 -29.15 14.36 -17.58
N ILE A 515 -30.47 14.16 -17.49
CA ILE A 515 -31.25 14.27 -16.26
C ILE A 515 -32.14 13.05 -16.11
N GLN A 516 -32.50 12.74 -14.86
CA GLN A 516 -33.41 11.64 -14.57
C GLN A 516 -34.80 12.13 -14.18
N VAL A 517 -35.80 11.53 -14.80
CA VAL A 517 -37.20 11.79 -14.52
C VAL A 517 -37.84 10.55 -13.91
N LEU A 518 -38.42 10.71 -12.72
CA LEU A 518 -39.19 9.69 -12.04
C LEU A 518 -40.68 9.98 -12.23
N TYR A 519 -41.44 9.01 -12.76
CA TYR A 519 -42.89 9.15 -12.93
C TYR A 519 -43.65 7.85 -12.68
N LYS A 520 -44.97 7.93 -12.43
CA LYS A 520 -45.82 6.74 -12.39
C LYS A 520 -46.35 6.42 -13.78
N ASN A 521 -46.07 5.20 -14.26
CA ASN A 521 -46.61 4.73 -15.53
C ASN A 521 -48.10 4.37 -15.43
N LYS A 522 -48.73 4.02 -16.57
CA LYS A 522 -50.16 3.61 -16.64
C LYS A 522 -50.56 2.46 -15.70
N LYS A 523 -49.61 1.67 -15.20
CA LYS A 523 -49.85 0.57 -14.25
C LYS A 523 -49.60 0.99 -12.78
N GLY A 524 -49.39 2.28 -12.52
CA GLY A 524 -49.08 2.81 -11.19
C GLY A 524 -47.67 2.50 -10.68
N LYS A 525 -46.79 1.95 -11.53
CA LYS A 525 -45.42 1.60 -11.15
C LYS A 525 -44.49 2.79 -11.40
N ASN A 526 -43.70 3.14 -10.39
CA ASN A 526 -42.60 4.10 -10.51
C ASN A 526 -41.64 3.64 -11.62
N THR A 527 -41.40 4.54 -12.57
CA THR A 527 -40.55 4.31 -13.74
C THR A 527 -39.58 5.48 -13.85
N ILE A 528 -38.32 5.19 -14.10
CA ILE A 528 -37.27 6.18 -14.30
C ILE A 528 -36.94 6.21 -15.79
N ILE A 529 -36.81 7.40 -16.35
CA ILE A 529 -36.28 7.63 -17.70
C ILE A 529 -35.12 8.60 -17.63
N THR A 530 -34.15 8.42 -18.53
CA THR A 530 -33.10 9.41 -18.77
C THR A 530 -33.54 10.30 -19.91
N VAL A 531 -33.41 11.60 -19.71
CA VAL A 531 -33.71 12.63 -20.70
C VAL A 531 -32.40 13.32 -21.04
N SER A 532 -32.07 13.40 -22.32
CA SER A 532 -30.78 13.91 -22.79
C SER A 532 -30.93 15.26 -23.46
N LYS A 533 -29.91 16.10 -23.35
CA LYS A 533 -29.91 17.45 -23.89
C LYS A 533 -29.71 17.45 -25.41
N GLY A 534 -30.62 18.11 -26.12
CA GLY A 534 -30.58 18.33 -27.55
C GLY A 534 -29.70 19.51 -27.96
N VAL A 535 -29.45 19.62 -29.26
CA VAL A 535 -28.68 20.73 -29.88
C VAL A 535 -29.38 22.08 -29.68
N ASP A 536 -30.69 22.07 -29.51
CA ASP A 536 -31.54 23.22 -29.22
C ASP A 536 -31.54 23.64 -27.74
N GLN A 537 -30.65 23.07 -26.92
CA GLN A 537 -30.52 23.29 -25.47
C GLN A 537 -31.71 22.81 -24.63
N LEU A 538 -32.73 22.21 -25.26
CA LEU A 538 -33.85 21.58 -24.57
C LEU A 538 -33.53 20.12 -24.28
N PHE A 539 -34.15 19.55 -23.25
CA PHE A 539 -33.97 18.14 -22.89
C PHE A 539 -35.02 17.31 -23.60
N HIS A 540 -34.59 16.33 -24.40
CA HIS A 540 -35.47 15.49 -25.20
C HIS A 540 -35.51 14.09 -24.61
N TYR A 541 -36.73 13.57 -24.48
CA TYR A 541 -36.99 12.16 -24.36
C TYR A 541 -37.63 11.71 -25.66
N GLU A 542 -36.89 10.94 -26.46
CA GLU A 542 -37.47 10.28 -27.62
C GLU A 542 -38.07 8.95 -27.17
N TYR A 543 -39.38 8.80 -27.39
CA TYR A 543 -40.06 7.52 -27.22
C TYR A 543 -39.62 6.60 -28.37
N LEU A 544 -38.46 5.95 -28.19
CA LEU A 544 -37.83 5.08 -29.17
C LEU A 544 -38.21 3.63 -28.93
N GLU A 545 -38.81 2.99 -29.94
CA GLU A 545 -38.63 1.56 -30.13
C GLU A 545 -37.14 1.28 -30.36
N LEU A 546 -36.42 0.90 -29.30
CA LEU A 546 -35.09 0.25 -29.26
C LEU A 546 -34.19 0.42 -30.52
N ASN A 547 -33.73 1.65 -30.80
CA ASN A 547 -32.51 1.83 -31.60
C ASN A 547 -31.31 1.54 -30.69
N SER A 548 -30.77 0.34 -30.80
CA SER A 548 -29.64 -0.13 -30.02
C SER A 548 -28.35 -0.04 -30.85
N GLU A 549 -27.34 0.64 -30.31
CA GLU A 549 -25.97 0.70 -30.85
C GLU A 549 -25.49 -0.70 -31.25
N LYS A 550 -25.10 -0.89 -32.52
CA LYS A 550 -24.67 -2.19 -33.04
C LYS A 550 -23.15 -2.33 -32.97
N LEU A 551 -22.69 -3.48 -32.49
CA LEU A 551 -21.29 -3.89 -32.59
C LEU A 551 -21.16 -5.04 -33.58
N TYR A 552 -20.30 -4.86 -34.58
CA TYR A 552 -20.04 -5.85 -35.63
C TYR A 552 -18.72 -6.57 -35.36
N LEU A 553 -18.71 -7.89 -35.36
CA LEU A 553 -17.47 -8.68 -35.46
C LEU A 553 -17.05 -8.73 -36.93
N ILE A 554 -15.80 -8.39 -37.23
CA ILE A 554 -15.27 -8.25 -38.58
C ILE A 554 -14.24 -9.36 -38.87
N GLY A 555 -14.33 -9.96 -40.06
CA GLY A 555 -13.40 -10.97 -40.56
C GLY A 555 -12.13 -10.36 -41.16
N ALA A 556 -11.13 -11.20 -41.46
CA ALA A 556 -9.85 -10.75 -42.02
C ALA A 556 -9.98 -10.04 -43.39
N SER A 557 -11.06 -10.30 -44.13
CA SER A 557 -11.42 -9.65 -45.41
C SER A 557 -12.15 -8.31 -45.24
N GLY A 558 -12.54 -7.94 -44.01
CA GLY A 558 -13.35 -6.74 -43.74
C GLY A 558 -14.87 -6.98 -43.70
N ASP A 559 -15.33 -8.21 -43.96
CA ASP A 559 -16.75 -8.56 -43.94
C ASP A 559 -17.29 -8.71 -42.51
N THR A 560 -18.56 -8.36 -42.30
CA THR A 560 -19.26 -8.58 -41.03
C THR A 560 -19.54 -10.07 -40.83
N LEU A 561 -18.96 -10.66 -39.78
CA LEU A 561 -19.19 -12.06 -39.39
C LEU A 561 -20.39 -12.22 -38.46
N MET A 562 -20.54 -11.32 -37.49
CA MET A 562 -21.63 -11.32 -36.51
C MET A 562 -21.99 -9.90 -36.09
N THR A 563 -23.20 -9.71 -35.58
CA THR A 563 -23.67 -8.44 -35.00
C THR A 563 -24.20 -8.70 -33.60
N SER A 564 -23.91 -7.81 -32.67
CA SER A 564 -24.42 -7.83 -31.32
C SER A 564 -25.01 -6.48 -30.94
N LEU A 565 -26.04 -6.54 -30.09
CA LEU A 565 -26.65 -5.37 -29.46
C LEU A 565 -26.27 -5.37 -27.98
N LYS A 566 -26.22 -4.18 -27.40
CA LYS A 566 -26.03 -4.01 -25.97
C LYS A 566 -27.22 -4.61 -25.22
N ASN A 567 -26.98 -5.51 -24.28
CA ASN A 567 -28.03 -6.05 -23.41
C ASN A 567 -28.41 -5.04 -22.29
N SER A 568 -29.41 -5.39 -21.46
CA SER A 568 -29.84 -4.57 -20.31
C SER A 568 -28.71 -4.25 -19.32
N ASP A 569 -27.72 -5.13 -19.25
CA ASP A 569 -26.57 -4.99 -18.34
C ASP A 569 -25.41 -4.22 -18.98
N GLY A 570 -25.55 -3.85 -20.26
CA GLY A 570 -24.60 -3.00 -20.96
C GLY A 570 -23.52 -3.68 -21.76
N PHE A 571 -23.54 -5.02 -21.89
CA PHE A 571 -22.56 -5.80 -22.65
C PHE A 571 -23.01 -6.05 -24.09
N TYR A 572 -22.04 -6.02 -25.01
CA TYR A 572 -22.18 -6.72 -26.28
C TYR A 572 -21.88 -8.20 -26.06
N ILE A 573 -22.82 -9.05 -26.44
CA ILE A 573 -22.72 -10.51 -26.27
C ILE A 573 -22.51 -11.16 -27.63
N PHE A 574 -21.43 -11.92 -27.78
CA PHE A 574 -21.20 -12.77 -28.95
C PHE A 574 -21.19 -14.24 -28.53
N GLU A 575 -22.15 -14.98 -29.08
CA GLU A 575 -22.33 -16.40 -28.81
C GLU A 575 -21.48 -17.25 -29.76
N LYS A 576 -21.07 -18.44 -29.29
CA LYS A 576 -20.36 -19.47 -30.06
C LYS A 576 -18.99 -19.02 -30.61
N LEU A 577 -18.28 -18.15 -29.91
CA LEU A 577 -16.93 -17.70 -30.28
C LEU A 577 -15.83 -18.46 -29.50
N PRO A 578 -14.74 -18.89 -30.15
CA PRO A 578 -13.56 -19.44 -29.46
C PRO A 578 -12.95 -18.47 -28.44
N LEU A 579 -12.52 -18.94 -27.28
CA LEU A 579 -11.98 -18.04 -26.23
C LEU A 579 -10.48 -17.77 -26.38
N ASP A 580 -9.84 -18.36 -27.39
CA ASP A 580 -8.39 -18.44 -27.63
C ASP A 580 -7.95 -17.77 -28.96
N ARG A 581 -8.76 -16.86 -29.50
CA ARG A 581 -8.51 -16.18 -30.78
C ARG A 581 -8.52 -14.65 -30.66
N ASN A 582 -7.90 -14.02 -31.64
CA ASN A 582 -7.96 -12.57 -31.84
C ASN A 582 -9.28 -12.18 -32.52
N TYR A 583 -9.80 -11.01 -32.16
CA TYR A 583 -11.05 -10.48 -32.70
C TYR A 583 -10.92 -9.02 -33.08
N ILE A 584 -11.59 -8.64 -34.15
CA ILE A 584 -11.71 -7.25 -34.61
C ILE A 584 -13.20 -6.90 -34.61
N PHE A 585 -13.54 -5.78 -33.98
CA PHE A 585 -14.90 -5.28 -33.87
C PHE A 585 -15.02 -3.90 -34.49
N ARG A 586 -16.17 -3.59 -35.10
CA ARG A 586 -16.51 -2.27 -35.60
C ARG A 586 -17.77 -1.77 -34.90
N LEU A 587 -17.68 -0.60 -34.28
CA LEU A 587 -18.77 0.00 -33.51
C LEU A 587 -19.55 1.01 -34.37
N GLU A 588 -20.87 0.95 -34.32
CA GLU A 588 -21.78 1.92 -34.93
C GLU A 588 -22.38 2.82 -33.84
N GLU A 589 -21.63 3.85 -33.46
CA GLU A 589 -22.00 4.86 -32.46
C GLU A 589 -21.68 6.27 -32.98
N LYS A 590 -22.32 7.30 -32.43
CA LYS A 590 -21.87 8.69 -32.59
C LYS A 590 -20.69 8.93 -31.63
N ASP A 591 -19.71 9.72 -32.04
CA ASP A 591 -18.55 10.09 -31.20
C ASP A 591 -17.65 8.90 -30.77
N VAL A 592 -17.48 7.90 -31.64
CA VAL A 592 -16.60 6.72 -31.40
C VAL A 592 -15.16 7.10 -31.01
N GLU A 593 -14.73 8.31 -31.40
CA GLU A 593 -13.44 8.89 -31.02
C GLU A 593 -13.25 9.09 -29.50
N LEU A 594 -14.33 9.11 -28.73
CA LEU A 594 -14.30 9.21 -27.27
C LEU A 594 -14.04 7.86 -26.57
N ILE A 595 -14.12 6.74 -27.30
CA ILE A 595 -14.10 5.37 -26.77
C ILE A 595 -12.75 4.72 -27.03
N ASP A 596 -11.96 4.51 -25.97
CA ASP A 596 -10.60 3.98 -26.08
C ASP A 596 -10.57 2.44 -26.16
N ASP A 597 -11.56 1.79 -25.56
CA ASP A 597 -11.70 0.34 -25.55
C ASP A 597 -13.18 -0.10 -25.42
N LEU A 598 -13.46 -1.38 -25.68
CA LEU A 598 -14.77 -2.01 -25.52
C LEU A 598 -14.66 -3.23 -24.61
N ILE A 599 -15.63 -3.37 -23.69
CA ILE A 599 -15.79 -4.56 -22.86
C ILE A 599 -16.85 -5.45 -23.53
N ILE A 600 -16.49 -6.68 -23.90
CA ILE A 600 -17.32 -7.58 -24.68
C ILE A 600 -17.42 -8.92 -23.95
N LEU A 601 -18.63 -9.47 -23.85
CA LEU A 601 -18.86 -10.81 -23.31
C LEU A 601 -18.87 -11.81 -24.46
N VAL A 602 -17.94 -12.76 -24.40
CA VAL A 602 -17.79 -13.84 -25.40
C VAL A 602 -18.21 -15.14 -24.75
N ARG A 603 -19.17 -15.85 -25.36
CA ARG A 603 -19.60 -17.18 -24.91
C ARG A 603 -19.17 -18.24 -25.91
N SER A 604 -18.51 -19.30 -25.43
CA SER A 604 -18.10 -20.44 -26.26
C SER A 604 -19.30 -21.32 -26.64
N SER A 605 -19.13 -22.20 -27.62
CA SER A 605 -20.17 -23.18 -27.99
C SER A 605 -20.50 -24.17 -26.87
N LYS A 606 -19.64 -24.28 -25.86
CA LYS A 606 -19.84 -25.10 -24.65
C LYS A 606 -20.47 -24.32 -23.49
N GLY A 607 -20.79 -23.04 -23.69
CA GLY A 607 -21.39 -22.17 -22.67
C GLY A 607 -20.39 -21.49 -21.74
N GLU A 608 -19.08 -21.60 -22.00
CA GLU A 608 -18.05 -20.91 -21.20
C GLU A 608 -18.03 -19.42 -21.53
N GLU A 609 -18.05 -18.57 -20.52
CA GLU A 609 -18.08 -17.11 -20.68
C GLU A 609 -16.71 -16.48 -20.40
N ARG A 610 -16.34 -15.48 -21.18
CA ARG A 610 -15.15 -14.66 -20.96
C ARG A 610 -15.42 -13.22 -21.31
N ILE A 611 -15.00 -12.32 -20.43
CA ILE A 611 -14.92 -10.89 -20.75
C ILE A 611 -13.60 -10.61 -21.43
N ILE A 612 -13.68 -9.92 -22.57
CA ILE A 612 -12.52 -9.44 -23.30
C ILE A 612 -12.56 -7.91 -23.40
N LYS A 613 -11.37 -7.31 -23.39
CA LYS A 613 -11.16 -5.87 -23.59
C LYS A 613 -10.58 -5.67 -24.99
N ALA A 614 -11.38 -5.16 -25.92
CA ALA A 614 -10.93 -4.83 -27.27
C ALA A 614 -10.49 -3.36 -27.30
N VAL A 615 -9.23 -3.10 -27.66
CA VAL A 615 -8.65 -1.75 -27.66
C VAL A 615 -8.83 -1.11 -29.03
N ARG A 616 -9.14 0.20 -29.08
CA ARG A 616 -9.30 0.93 -30.34
C ARG A 616 -7.99 0.92 -31.14
N THR A 617 -8.09 0.70 -32.46
CA THR A 617 -6.92 0.65 -33.37
C THR A 617 -6.95 1.74 -34.43
N LYS A 618 -8.08 1.95 -35.10
CA LYS A 618 -8.30 2.97 -36.14
C LYS A 618 -9.78 3.39 -36.14
N GLU A 619 -10.08 4.65 -36.46
CA GLU A 619 -11.44 5.25 -36.55
C GLU A 619 -12.51 4.56 -35.69
N ASN A 620 -13.22 3.56 -36.23
CA ASN A 620 -14.33 2.86 -35.55
C ASN A 620 -14.05 1.38 -35.23
N THR A 621 -12.78 0.97 -35.21
CA THR A 621 -12.35 -0.44 -35.11
C THR A 621 -11.58 -0.73 -33.83
N PHE A 622 -11.94 -1.83 -33.16
CA PHE A 622 -11.38 -2.29 -31.89
C PHE A 622 -10.82 -3.70 -32.03
N SER A 623 -9.62 -3.97 -31.52
CA SER A 623 -8.98 -5.28 -31.58
C SER A 623 -8.79 -5.89 -30.19
N PHE A 624 -9.16 -7.16 -30.03
CA PHE A 624 -8.74 -8.00 -28.93
C PHE A 624 -7.67 -8.97 -29.41
N ASN A 625 -6.51 -8.98 -28.73
CA ASN A 625 -5.45 -9.94 -28.99
C ASN A 625 -5.40 -10.95 -27.83
N TYR A 626 -5.57 -12.22 -28.16
CA TYR A 626 -5.38 -13.30 -27.21
C TYR A 626 -3.88 -13.45 -26.90
N LEU A 627 -3.52 -13.19 -25.64
CA LEU A 627 -2.19 -13.50 -25.11
C LEU A 627 -2.21 -14.91 -24.51
N ASP A 628 -1.27 -15.74 -24.96
CA ASP A 628 -1.03 -17.07 -24.40
C ASP A 628 -0.86 -16.97 -22.86
N PRO A 629 -1.53 -17.82 -22.06
CA PRO A 629 -1.34 -17.86 -20.61
C PRO A 629 0.12 -17.89 -20.14
N LEU A 630 1.04 -18.46 -20.92
CA LEU A 630 2.48 -18.51 -20.63
C LEU A 630 3.22 -17.19 -20.88
N ALA A 631 2.65 -16.26 -21.66
CA ALA A 631 3.23 -14.95 -21.94
C ALA A 631 2.87 -13.88 -20.87
N ARG A 632 2.02 -14.22 -19.89
CA ARG A 632 1.58 -13.31 -18.81
C ARG A 632 2.65 -13.02 -17.74
N GLU A 633 3.82 -13.67 -17.81
CA GLU A 633 4.93 -13.45 -16.86
C GLU A 633 5.82 -12.24 -17.19
N ASN A 634 5.49 -11.44 -18.21
CA ASN A 634 6.24 -10.21 -18.53
C ASN A 634 5.29 -9.00 -18.67
N PRO A 635 5.04 -8.23 -17.58
CA PRO A 635 4.14 -7.09 -17.59
C PRO A 635 4.76 -5.80 -18.19
N GLU A 636 5.95 -5.84 -18.80
CA GLU A 636 6.61 -4.64 -19.34
C GLU A 636 6.04 -4.12 -20.67
N LEU A 637 4.80 -4.46 -21.01
CA LEU A 637 4.05 -3.80 -22.07
C LEU A 637 2.76 -3.25 -21.46
N ILE A 638 2.65 -1.92 -21.47
CA ILE A 638 1.55 -1.06 -20.96
C ILE A 638 1.83 -0.47 -19.57
N ASP A 639 2.69 0.55 -19.50
CA ASP A 639 2.34 1.90 -19.02
C ASP A 639 3.62 2.74 -18.89
N ASN A 640 3.59 3.93 -19.49
CA ASN A 640 4.60 4.95 -19.25
C ASN A 640 4.47 5.34 -17.76
N PRO A 641 5.54 5.40 -16.93
CA PRO A 641 5.39 5.68 -15.51
C PRO A 641 4.71 7.04 -15.33
N ASP A 642 3.51 6.98 -14.77
CA ASP A 642 2.74 8.16 -14.41
C ASP A 642 3.49 8.96 -13.37
N VAL A 643 4.08 10.06 -13.80
CA VAL A 643 4.71 11.01 -12.88
C VAL A 643 3.64 12.02 -12.48
N PRO A 644 3.11 11.97 -11.25
CA PRO A 644 2.15 12.96 -10.78
C PRO A 644 2.79 14.35 -10.75
N VAL A 645 2.01 15.36 -11.13
CA VAL A 645 2.45 16.77 -11.05
C VAL A 645 2.45 17.22 -9.58
N VAL A 646 3.45 18.02 -9.21
CA VAL A 646 3.46 18.71 -7.91
C VAL A 646 2.58 19.96 -8.03
N LEU A 647 1.36 19.88 -7.48
CA LEU A 647 0.39 20.98 -7.48
C LEU A 647 0.71 22.00 -6.37
N THR A 648 0.45 23.28 -6.63
CA THR A 648 0.38 24.32 -5.61
C THR A 648 -0.85 24.12 -4.70
N GLU A 649 -0.90 24.81 -3.56
CA GLU A 649 -2.01 24.66 -2.60
C GLU A 649 -3.38 24.99 -3.21
N ILE A 650 -3.48 26.03 -4.04
CA ILE A 650 -4.73 26.43 -4.71
C ILE A 650 -5.15 25.39 -5.75
N GLU A 651 -4.20 24.89 -6.54
CA GLU A 651 -4.46 23.89 -7.58
C GLU A 651 -4.88 22.56 -6.96
N LYS A 652 -4.23 22.16 -5.86
CA LYS A 652 -4.57 20.98 -5.08
C LYS A 652 -5.96 21.09 -4.47
N GLU A 653 -6.34 22.26 -3.97
CA GLU A 653 -7.69 22.53 -3.47
C GLU A 653 -8.73 22.34 -4.59
N ILE A 654 -8.53 22.95 -5.76
CA ILE A 654 -9.45 22.82 -6.91
C ILE A 654 -9.62 21.35 -7.31
N VAL A 655 -8.52 20.58 -7.43
CA VAL A 655 -8.58 19.16 -7.79
C VAL A 655 -9.27 18.32 -6.71
N THR A 656 -8.98 18.60 -5.43
CA THR A 656 -9.57 17.86 -4.30
C THR A 656 -11.05 18.14 -4.16
N THR A 657 -11.47 19.41 -4.24
CA THR A 657 -12.88 19.78 -4.16
C THR A 657 -13.68 19.23 -5.35
N ALA A 658 -13.09 19.21 -6.56
CA ALA A 658 -13.72 18.57 -7.72
C ALA A 658 -13.90 17.07 -7.53
N TYR A 659 -12.95 16.40 -6.90
CA TYR A 659 -13.06 14.99 -6.55
C TYR A 659 -14.12 14.73 -5.45
N GLU A 660 -14.09 15.47 -4.34
CA GLU A 660 -14.99 15.25 -3.20
C GLU A 660 -16.44 15.62 -3.50
N SER A 661 -16.66 16.59 -4.39
CA SER A 661 -18.00 17.08 -4.75
C SER A 661 -18.59 16.37 -5.96
N LEU A 662 -17.84 15.48 -6.62
CA LEU A 662 -18.34 14.70 -7.75
C LEU A 662 -19.24 13.57 -7.26
N LYS A 663 -20.53 13.64 -7.57
CA LYS A 663 -21.53 12.66 -7.19
C LYS A 663 -22.24 12.06 -8.41
N PHE A 664 -22.67 10.80 -8.25
CA PHE A 664 -23.44 10.06 -9.25
C PHE A 664 -24.69 9.47 -8.62
N ASN A 665 -25.74 9.31 -9.44
CA ASN A 665 -26.94 8.59 -9.03
C ASN A 665 -26.63 7.08 -8.80
N THR A 666 -27.36 6.46 -7.87
CA THR A 666 -27.14 5.06 -7.46
C THR A 666 -27.30 4.11 -8.64
N GLY A 667 -26.31 3.24 -8.85
CA GLY A 667 -26.30 2.27 -9.96
C GLY A 667 -26.05 2.87 -11.35
N GLU A 668 -25.76 4.17 -11.44
CA GLU A 668 -25.72 4.88 -12.71
C GLU A 668 -24.45 5.69 -12.93
N SER A 669 -24.24 6.11 -14.19
CA SER A 669 -23.13 6.92 -14.64
C SER A 669 -23.49 8.39 -14.89
N ILE A 670 -24.67 8.83 -14.45
CA ILE A 670 -25.15 10.21 -14.58
C ILE A 670 -24.58 11.06 -13.43
N ILE A 671 -23.94 12.18 -13.77
CA ILE A 671 -23.36 13.13 -12.82
C ILE A 671 -24.48 13.99 -12.21
N GLN A 672 -24.51 14.13 -10.89
CA GLN A 672 -25.50 14.96 -10.20
C GLN A 672 -25.28 16.45 -10.48
N LEU A 673 -26.39 17.21 -10.50
CA LEU A 673 -26.39 18.63 -10.85
C LEU A 673 -25.40 19.44 -10.00
N GLU A 674 -25.29 19.13 -8.70
CA GLU A 674 -24.42 19.88 -7.79
C GLU A 674 -22.92 19.69 -8.10
N SER A 675 -22.54 18.70 -8.93
CA SER A 675 -21.14 18.40 -9.25
C SER A 675 -20.55 19.32 -10.33
N TYR A 676 -21.40 19.89 -11.20
CA TYR A 676 -20.95 20.63 -12.39
C TYR A 676 -20.16 21.92 -12.12
N PRO A 677 -20.49 22.75 -11.10
CA PRO A 677 -19.69 23.93 -10.77
C PRO A 677 -18.23 23.60 -10.41
N TYR A 678 -17.96 22.42 -9.86
CA TYR A 678 -16.61 21.99 -9.50
C TYR A 678 -15.82 21.45 -10.70
N LEU A 679 -16.49 20.72 -11.59
CA LEU A 679 -15.91 20.32 -12.88
C LEU A 679 -15.52 21.53 -13.73
N GLU A 680 -16.29 22.62 -13.67
CA GLU A 680 -15.97 23.88 -14.34
C GLU A 680 -14.67 24.52 -13.83
N LYS A 681 -14.49 24.56 -12.50
CA LYS A 681 -13.25 25.07 -11.89
C LYS A 681 -12.04 24.20 -12.29
N LEU A 682 -12.21 22.88 -12.30
CA LEU A 682 -11.17 21.94 -12.72
C LEU A 682 -10.80 22.13 -14.20
N SER A 683 -11.79 22.27 -15.09
CA SER A 683 -11.54 22.51 -16.51
C SER A 683 -10.74 23.79 -16.75
N LYS A 684 -11.06 24.88 -16.04
CA LYS A 684 -10.29 26.13 -16.15
C LYS A 684 -8.82 25.96 -15.73
N LEU A 685 -8.57 25.19 -14.66
CA LEU A 685 -7.22 24.88 -14.22
C LEU A 685 -6.45 24.04 -15.26
N LEU A 686 -7.09 23.03 -15.84
CA LEU A 686 -6.47 22.18 -16.88
C LEU A 686 -6.17 22.96 -18.16
N LEU A 687 -7.05 23.89 -18.58
CA LEU A 687 -6.81 24.74 -19.75
C LEU A 687 -5.67 25.74 -19.56
N GLN A 688 -5.32 26.08 -18.33
CA GLN A 688 -4.17 26.94 -18.01
C GLN A 688 -2.83 26.19 -18.08
N ASN A 689 -2.85 24.85 -18.08
CA ASN A 689 -1.66 24.00 -18.04
C ASN A 689 -1.71 22.95 -19.16
N ASP A 690 -1.31 23.36 -20.37
CA ASP A 690 -1.42 22.56 -21.59
C ASP A 690 -0.43 21.38 -21.67
N ASP A 691 0.51 21.29 -20.73
CA ASP A 691 1.44 20.20 -20.52
C ASP A 691 0.92 19.14 -19.54
N TRP A 692 -0.26 19.34 -18.94
CA TRP A 692 -0.82 18.37 -18.00
C TRP A 692 -1.71 17.33 -18.68
N LYS A 693 -1.71 16.14 -18.11
CA LYS A 693 -2.73 15.11 -18.35
C LYS A 693 -3.52 14.88 -17.07
N ILE A 694 -4.77 14.48 -17.19
CA ILE A 694 -5.60 14.03 -16.07
C ILE A 694 -5.95 12.56 -16.27
N ARG A 695 -5.68 11.74 -15.25
CA ARG A 695 -6.24 10.39 -15.15
C ARG A 695 -7.54 10.43 -14.37
N LEU A 696 -8.59 9.85 -14.97
CA LEU A 696 -9.89 9.60 -14.37
C LEU A 696 -10.02 8.11 -14.09
N THR A 697 -10.13 7.74 -12.82
CA THR A 697 -10.22 6.33 -12.40
C THR A 697 -11.55 6.03 -11.75
N GLY A 698 -12.40 5.24 -12.40
CA GLY A 698 -13.73 4.90 -11.90
C GLY A 698 -13.74 3.74 -10.90
N TYR A 699 -14.60 3.86 -9.88
CA TYR A 699 -14.87 2.84 -8.86
C TYR A 699 -16.38 2.73 -8.56
N THR A 700 -16.80 1.60 -8.01
CA THR A 700 -18.16 1.34 -7.52
C THR A 700 -18.15 0.83 -6.08
N ASP A 701 -19.33 0.73 -5.47
CA ASP A 701 -19.54 -0.11 -4.28
C ASP A 701 -19.62 -1.60 -4.66
N ASP A 702 -19.88 -2.47 -3.69
CA ASP A 702 -20.01 -3.92 -3.86
C ASP A 702 -21.44 -4.39 -4.15
N ILE A 703 -22.37 -3.48 -4.45
CA ILE A 703 -23.75 -3.85 -4.79
C ILE A 703 -23.83 -4.12 -6.30
N GLY A 704 -23.93 -5.39 -6.66
CA GLY A 704 -24.13 -5.81 -8.05
C GLY A 704 -23.25 -7.00 -8.43
N ALA A 705 -23.30 -7.39 -9.69
CA ALA A 705 -22.36 -8.38 -10.21
C ALA A 705 -21.00 -7.70 -10.47
N VAL A 706 -19.89 -8.37 -10.13
CA VAL A 706 -18.51 -7.86 -10.34
C VAL A 706 -18.30 -7.28 -11.75
N ASN A 707 -18.79 -8.00 -12.77
CA ASN A 707 -18.67 -7.58 -14.17
C ASN A 707 -19.49 -6.31 -14.48
N PHE A 708 -20.69 -6.19 -13.88
CA PHE A 708 -21.53 -5.01 -13.99
C PHE A 708 -20.85 -3.80 -13.33
N ASN A 709 -20.25 -4.00 -12.15
CA ASN A 709 -19.49 -2.98 -11.42
C ASN A 709 -18.26 -2.49 -12.22
N LEU A 710 -17.56 -3.40 -12.90
CA LEU A 710 -16.46 -3.04 -13.79
C LEU A 710 -16.93 -2.18 -14.98
N LEU A 711 -18.08 -2.49 -15.56
CA LEU A 711 -18.64 -1.68 -16.65
C LEU A 711 -19.17 -0.33 -16.14
N LEU A 712 -19.81 -0.30 -14.98
CA LEU A 712 -20.37 0.90 -14.37
C LEU A 712 -19.26 1.89 -13.97
N SER A 713 -18.18 1.42 -13.35
CA SER A 713 -17.01 2.25 -13.04
C SER A 713 -16.39 2.85 -14.31
N LYS A 714 -16.26 2.07 -15.38
CA LYS A 714 -15.81 2.57 -16.68
C LYS A 714 -16.72 3.69 -17.20
N ARG A 715 -18.03 3.46 -17.25
CA ARG A 715 -19.01 4.45 -17.73
C ARG A 715 -18.93 5.75 -16.94
N ARG A 716 -18.78 5.70 -15.61
CA ARG A 716 -18.63 6.90 -14.78
C ARG A 716 -17.40 7.72 -15.16
N ALA A 717 -16.25 7.07 -15.32
CA ALA A 717 -15.03 7.76 -15.74
C ALA A 717 -15.16 8.34 -17.16
N GLU A 718 -15.84 7.63 -18.07
CA GLU A 718 -16.14 8.12 -19.42
C GLU A 718 -17.13 9.30 -19.41
N THR A 719 -18.14 9.32 -18.54
CA THR A 719 -19.05 10.47 -18.39
C THR A 719 -18.27 11.70 -17.95
N VAL A 720 -17.34 11.56 -16.99
CA VAL A 720 -16.47 12.68 -16.56
C VAL A 720 -15.55 13.11 -17.70
N LYS A 721 -14.98 12.18 -18.48
CA LYS A 721 -14.20 12.49 -19.70
C LYS A 721 -15.04 13.33 -20.68
N LYS A 722 -16.27 12.90 -20.99
CA LYS A 722 -17.20 13.63 -21.87
C LYS A 722 -17.47 15.05 -21.34
N ALA A 723 -17.74 15.17 -20.05
CA ALA A 723 -17.99 16.46 -19.39
C ALA A 723 -16.78 17.41 -19.49
N LEU A 724 -15.54 16.90 -19.36
CA LEU A 724 -14.32 17.71 -19.51
C LEU A 724 -14.06 18.10 -20.97
N VAL A 725 -14.27 17.19 -21.92
CA VAL A 725 -14.08 17.46 -23.36
C VAL A 725 -15.04 18.53 -23.86
N LYS A 726 -16.31 18.49 -23.41
CA LYS A 726 -17.30 19.53 -23.72
C LYS A 726 -16.89 20.92 -23.22
N ARG A 727 -16.09 20.98 -22.16
CA ARG A 727 -15.49 22.20 -21.59
C ARG A 727 -14.19 22.61 -22.26
N GLY A 728 -13.86 21.99 -23.40
CA GLY A 728 -12.72 22.35 -24.24
C GLY A 728 -11.43 21.61 -23.90
N ILE A 729 -11.44 20.64 -22.97
CA ILE A 729 -10.23 19.84 -22.68
C ILE A 729 -9.93 18.89 -23.85
N PRO A 730 -8.73 18.96 -24.46
CA PRO A 730 -8.34 18.04 -25.53
C PRO A 730 -8.36 16.58 -25.10
N LEU A 731 -8.89 15.69 -25.94
CA LEU A 731 -8.96 14.25 -25.65
C LEU A 731 -7.63 13.62 -25.23
N LYS A 732 -6.53 14.06 -25.86
CA LYS A 732 -5.17 13.60 -25.57
C LYS A 732 -4.68 13.91 -24.15
N MET A 733 -5.35 14.82 -23.44
CA MET A 733 -5.04 15.17 -22.05
C MET A 733 -5.73 14.28 -21.05
N ILE A 734 -6.71 13.45 -21.45
CA ILE A 734 -7.52 12.66 -20.52
C ILE A 734 -7.20 11.17 -20.68
N VAL A 735 -6.84 10.52 -19.58
CA VAL A 735 -6.61 9.07 -19.49
C VAL A 735 -7.70 8.46 -18.63
N VAL A 736 -8.36 7.39 -19.10
CA VAL A 736 -9.41 6.70 -18.34
C VAL A 736 -8.91 5.37 -17.80
N SER A 737 -9.22 5.08 -16.55
CA SER A 737 -8.96 3.82 -15.87
C SER A 737 -10.20 3.42 -15.06
N TYR A 738 -10.38 2.13 -14.75
CA TYR A 738 -11.58 1.64 -14.06
C TYR A 738 -11.30 0.30 -13.38
N PHE A 739 -11.82 0.14 -12.15
CA PHE A 739 -11.51 -1.01 -11.29
C PHE A 739 -12.75 -1.71 -10.69
N GLY A 740 -13.97 -1.28 -11.04
CA GLY A 740 -15.18 -1.80 -10.43
C GLY A 740 -15.21 -1.59 -8.92
N GLU A 741 -15.52 -2.65 -8.18
CA GLU A 741 -15.62 -2.64 -6.71
C GLU A 741 -14.28 -2.84 -5.97
N GLU A 742 -13.18 -2.97 -6.72
CA GLU A 742 -11.85 -3.16 -6.12
C GLU A 742 -11.37 -1.86 -5.44
N SER A 743 -10.52 -2.00 -4.41
CA SER A 743 -9.93 -0.87 -3.67
C SER A 743 -10.97 0.09 -3.03
N PRO A 744 -11.88 -0.41 -2.15
CA PRO A 744 -12.80 0.43 -1.42
C PRO A 744 -12.05 1.35 -0.44
N ILE A 745 -12.48 2.61 -0.36
CA ILE A 745 -11.94 3.62 0.58
C ILE A 745 -12.77 3.74 1.87
N ALA A 746 -13.90 3.06 1.91
CA ALA A 746 -14.83 3.03 3.03
C ALA A 746 -15.51 1.67 3.17
N ASP A 747 -16.13 1.41 4.33
CA ASP A 747 -16.84 0.15 4.59
C ASP A 747 -18.15 0.08 3.77
N ASN A 748 -18.20 -0.85 2.81
CA ASN A 748 -19.38 -1.11 1.98
C ASN A 748 -20.62 -1.58 2.78
N LYS A 749 -20.48 -1.91 4.06
CA LYS A 749 -21.62 -2.28 4.92
C LYS A 749 -22.53 -1.09 5.25
N THR A 750 -22.04 0.14 5.13
CA THR A 750 -22.79 1.38 5.44
C THR A 750 -23.16 2.14 4.18
N GLU A 751 -24.31 2.83 4.13
CA GLU A 751 -24.68 3.62 2.95
C GLU A 751 -23.72 4.78 2.70
N ASP A 752 -23.26 5.44 3.76
CA ASP A 752 -22.21 6.46 3.68
C ASP A 752 -20.90 5.91 3.10
N GLY A 753 -20.53 4.67 3.49
CA GLY A 753 -19.36 4.01 2.95
C GLY A 753 -19.52 3.63 1.48
N ARG A 754 -20.68 3.10 1.08
CA ARG A 754 -20.99 2.81 -0.33
C ARG A 754 -20.97 4.08 -1.18
N THR A 755 -21.57 5.16 -0.69
CA THR A 755 -21.55 6.47 -1.35
C THR A 755 -20.13 6.94 -1.62
N ARG A 756 -19.21 6.80 -0.65
CA ARG A 756 -17.79 7.15 -0.85
C ARG A 756 -17.06 6.21 -1.81
N ASN A 757 -17.46 4.95 -1.90
CA ASN A 757 -16.87 4.00 -2.85
C ASN A 757 -17.36 4.24 -4.30
N ARG A 758 -18.55 4.82 -4.49
CA ARG A 758 -19.09 5.27 -5.79
C ARG A 758 -18.42 6.57 -6.27
N ARG A 759 -17.15 6.47 -6.72
CA ARG A 759 -16.30 7.65 -7.04
C ARG A 759 -15.58 7.54 -8.38
N VAL A 760 -15.09 8.68 -8.87
CA VAL A 760 -14.07 8.77 -9.92
C VAL A 760 -12.88 9.54 -9.37
N GLU A 761 -11.75 8.87 -9.16
CA GLU A 761 -10.51 9.50 -8.70
C GLU A 761 -9.86 10.30 -9.84
N MET A 762 -9.29 11.45 -9.50
CA MET A 762 -8.67 12.38 -10.43
C MET A 762 -7.20 12.56 -10.05
N ILE A 763 -6.28 12.27 -10.97
CA ILE A 763 -4.83 12.43 -10.76
C ILE A 763 -4.24 13.26 -11.89
N ILE A 764 -3.57 14.36 -11.56
CA ILE A 764 -2.83 15.18 -12.53
C ILE A 764 -1.46 14.56 -12.79
N LEU A 765 -1.14 14.35 -14.06
CA LEU A 765 0.06 13.69 -14.57
C LEU A 765 0.85 14.64 -15.46
N ASN A 766 2.17 14.50 -15.44
CA ASN A 766 3.04 15.27 -16.34
C ASN A 766 2.90 14.74 -17.77
N GLY A 767 2.45 15.59 -18.70
CA GLY A 767 2.40 15.28 -20.11
C GLY A 767 3.79 15.46 -20.71
N VAL A 768 4.60 14.39 -20.71
CA VAL A 768 5.86 14.39 -21.47
C VAL A 768 5.53 14.73 -22.93
N LYS A 769 6.05 15.86 -23.44
CA LYS A 769 6.05 16.18 -24.87
C LYS A 769 6.79 15.06 -25.58
N THR A 770 6.04 14.19 -26.25
CA THR A 770 6.61 13.36 -27.30
C THR A 770 6.87 14.30 -28.47
N ASP A 771 8.14 14.64 -28.71
CA ASP A 771 8.52 15.28 -29.97
C ASP A 771 8.06 14.38 -31.13
N ASP A 772 7.34 14.99 -32.08
CA ASP A 772 6.74 14.34 -33.27
C ASP A 772 7.77 13.59 -34.15
#